data_AF-A0A928SSF2-F1
#
_entry.id   AF-A0A928SSF2-F1
#
_cell.length_a   1.000
_cell.length_b   1.000
_cell.length_c   1.000
_cell.angle_alpha   90.00
_cell.angle_beta   90.00
_cell.angle_gamma   90.00
#
_symmetry.space_group_name_H-M   'P 1'
#
loop_
_entity.id
_entity.type
_entity.pdbx_description
1 polymer ?
#
loop_
_entity_poly.entity_id
_entity_poly.type
_entity_poly.pdbx_seq_one_letter_code
_entity_poly.pdbx_strand_id
1 'polypeptide(L)'
;MSAPRFLLGVGLLAALGGATSCGKEERPASSTFYERKIGPILQSSCATSPAKSSCHVNADDRGNALGNLSVESYDALALRRDLLVDYGPYGIPGLLLKVAPPFSLRLTSWDNEALIITTDVAHAGGSLLDVTSPSYAQLERWIDNGATENNAKPKQKEYAKTPCGETLGIDPLFDATKDPADQDFAQFSSSVNGLLGENCAAGNCHGNPANSLYLTCGSTAEQARWNYFAASNYVSVEATQSEILRRVLSTSQGGTYHEGGAIFSSPDDDGYKAILSWAQAKGGPSNVPTEPGFLFFAKRVQPMLVKRGCMMLGCHSASLFHDYRLRGGSGGHFGLPATRRNYELSLEQVALESDNPNVGRIMRKNLSPSATGGGILHRGGSLFAGAGDPAACDLTAAETGPLDAQSPYCVIVAWIEKERSVRMQGAMPLSSIVYVKRPPAPKPDTPQDWEKFAPGADLMQATASLDAAGNVTAGSPVSLLGGCGLNVANADVRRPAVSWDGKKIAFSARSSDSEAFRVYVIDGSTCAPDPTINAPPVDDEGNPVPDNGERVHNFDPAFAPDGRIVFTSTRGNTKNVGVFGYKGPTRTPADPSRLNTNLYVSESGKIRQLTFLLNQELSPSFMGDGRLILITEKRAPGFYQLAGRRLNLDGGDYHPLFGQRGTIDYNQFTDVVELADKNLAAIFSEKGAVHGAGTLAVINRSIGVDQPSKNPDEYAQDPAAMDWPNPQFFQRSIKIIDPAATGRGATQGAYRSPAPLPNGKILVSYAPNVVDVTAFDGKFELVVVDPITGQRTPLLSDGSADLIWPVAVYARADRGVFKSRIDEANGATTVYTDDSHKSLSEITFVDLPMIATLLFQNTRAGRPIAGNYPVEIWENLPPEPGVTSYAQGGAFVTSDKYGELYIRRRMLGASDLEEDGSLKVQIPGGVPVTLATHAKLAGQSEASKHFQREEMQFYPGEWVRQSFRRDLFNGMCGGCHGSVSGYENEIAVNPDILTQASQVKAREKSAKDLTGGGGDVKGPPFD
;
A
#
# COMPACT_ATOMS: atom_id res chain seq x y z
N MET A 1 32.97 -60.45 16.40
CA MET A 1 33.92 -61.57 16.53
C MET A 1 35.29 -61.08 16.08
N SER A 2 36.25 -61.18 16.98
CA SER A 2 37.70 -61.35 16.75
C SER A 2 38.48 -60.24 15.99
N ALA A 3 39.10 -59.35 16.78
CA ALA A 3 40.49 -58.92 16.59
C ALA A 3 41.46 -60.14 16.80
N PRO A 4 42.80 -60.11 16.59
CA PRO A 4 43.70 -58.94 16.56
C PRO A 4 44.99 -59.00 15.66
N ARG A 5 45.70 -57.86 15.63
CA ARG A 5 47.17 -57.57 15.67
C ARG A 5 48.22 -58.59 15.16
N PHE A 6 49.22 -58.09 14.42
CA PHE A 6 50.69 -57.99 14.70
C PHE A 6 51.47 -57.81 13.36
N LEU A 7 52.27 -56.75 13.09
CA LEU A 7 53.62 -56.35 13.56
C LEU A 7 54.80 -56.92 12.72
N LEU A 8 55.85 -56.09 12.55
CA LEU A 8 57.18 -56.28 11.91
C LEU A 8 57.24 -56.14 10.37
N GLY A 9 58.17 -55.43 9.74
CA GLY A 9 59.46 -54.83 10.15
C GLY A 9 60.53 -55.11 9.07
N VAL A 10 61.60 -54.29 9.00
CA VAL A 10 62.80 -54.33 8.10
C VAL A 10 62.60 -53.53 6.78
N GLY A 11 63.29 -52.41 6.49
CA GLY A 11 64.74 -52.13 6.43
C GLY A 11 65.26 -52.48 5.01
N LEU A 12 66.04 -51.74 4.22
CA LEU A 12 66.87 -50.54 4.35
C LEU A 12 67.40 -50.20 2.91
N LEU A 13 67.62 -48.90 2.61
CA LEU A 13 68.63 -48.28 1.71
C LEU A 13 68.66 -48.48 0.16
N ALA A 14 68.57 -47.36 -0.58
CA ALA A 14 69.56 -46.78 -1.53
C ALA A 14 68.89 -45.67 -2.40
N ALA A 15 69.18 -44.37 -2.22
CA ALA A 15 70.17 -43.54 -2.97
C ALA A 15 69.98 -43.61 -4.51
N LEU A 16 69.81 -42.57 -5.33
CA LEU A 16 70.26 -41.17 -5.37
C LEU A 16 69.47 -40.47 -6.52
N GLY A 17 69.36 -39.13 -6.51
CA GLY A 17 69.13 -38.33 -7.72
C GLY A 17 68.06 -37.26 -7.58
N GLY A 18 68.48 -36.02 -7.38
CA GLY A 18 67.60 -34.89 -7.13
C GLY A 18 66.81 -34.39 -8.34
N ALA A 19 65.58 -33.96 -8.05
CA ALA A 19 64.95 -32.82 -8.70
C ALA A 19 64.04 -32.16 -7.65
N THR A 20 64.37 -30.92 -7.31
CA THR A 20 63.59 -30.04 -6.46
C THR A 20 62.19 -29.82 -7.07
N SER A 21 61.17 -30.35 -6.41
CA SER A 21 59.79 -29.91 -6.55
C SER A 21 59.30 -29.52 -5.17
N CYS A 22 59.23 -28.22 -4.91
CA CYS A 22 58.53 -27.68 -3.75
C CYS A 22 57.06 -28.10 -3.84
N GLY A 23 56.67 -29.12 -3.07
CA GLY A 23 55.27 -29.35 -2.77
C GLY A 23 54.72 -28.11 -2.08
N LYS A 24 53.70 -27.49 -2.69
CA LYS A 24 52.88 -26.48 -2.03
C LYS A 24 52.35 -27.09 -0.73
N GLU A 25 52.83 -26.59 0.40
CA GLU A 25 52.10 -26.69 1.66
C GLU A 25 50.67 -26.19 1.41
N GLU A 26 49.68 -27.00 1.79
CA GLU A 26 48.33 -26.52 2.03
C GLU A 26 48.42 -25.32 2.97
N ARG A 27 48.13 -24.12 2.45
CA ARG A 27 48.00 -22.93 3.28
C ARG A 27 46.91 -23.24 4.33
N PRO A 28 47.13 -22.99 5.63
CA PRO A 28 46.02 -23.01 6.58
C PRO A 28 44.98 -22.01 6.08
N ALA A 29 43.69 -22.38 6.10
CA ALA A 29 42.60 -21.48 5.75
C ALA A 29 42.84 -20.13 6.44
N SER A 30 43.15 -19.10 5.68
CA SER A 30 43.38 -17.78 6.23
C SER A 30 42.06 -17.31 6.80
N SER A 31 41.90 -17.31 8.13
CA SER A 31 40.70 -16.76 8.74
C SER A 31 40.49 -15.32 8.28
N THR A 32 39.25 -14.87 8.17
CA THR A 32 38.97 -13.50 7.74
C THR A 32 39.10 -12.53 8.91
N PHE A 33 39.07 -11.22 8.64
CA PHE A 33 39.01 -10.25 9.74
C PHE A 33 37.72 -10.44 10.56
N TYR A 34 36.60 -10.67 9.87
CA TYR A 34 35.30 -10.92 10.50
C TYR A 34 35.37 -12.08 11.49
N GLU A 35 35.83 -13.26 11.05
CA GLU A 35 35.90 -14.47 11.88
C GLU A 35 36.76 -14.27 13.14
N ARG A 36 37.84 -13.50 13.05
CA ARG A 36 38.75 -13.28 14.18
C ARG A 36 38.30 -12.18 15.14
N LYS A 37 37.66 -11.12 14.63
CA LYS A 37 37.50 -9.85 15.37
C LYS A 37 36.05 -9.42 15.56
N ILE A 38 35.14 -9.85 14.69
CA ILE A 38 33.75 -9.37 14.68
C ILE A 38 32.78 -10.47 15.06
N GLY A 39 32.86 -11.63 14.39
CA GLY A 39 32.02 -12.80 14.66
C GLY A 39 31.96 -13.18 16.15
N PRO A 40 33.10 -13.30 16.87
CA PRO A 40 33.08 -13.63 18.30
C PRO A 40 32.32 -12.62 19.17
N ILE A 41 32.37 -11.32 18.82
CA ILE A 41 31.63 -10.28 19.55
C ILE A 41 30.13 -10.46 19.32
N LEU A 42 29.70 -10.58 18.06
CA LEU A 42 28.28 -10.73 17.73
C LEU A 42 27.69 -12.05 18.23
N GLN A 43 28.44 -13.15 18.18
CA GLN A 43 27.97 -14.43 18.69
C GLN A 43 27.78 -14.43 20.22
N SER A 44 28.71 -13.81 20.96
CA SER A 44 28.64 -13.74 22.42
C SER A 44 27.62 -12.71 22.96
N SER A 45 27.28 -11.70 22.17
CA SER A 45 26.33 -10.65 22.59
C SER A 45 24.93 -10.80 21.99
N CYS A 46 24.83 -11.19 20.73
CA CYS A 46 23.57 -11.19 19.95
C CYS A 46 23.04 -12.59 19.64
N ALA A 47 23.90 -13.59 19.44
CA ALA A 47 23.45 -14.97 19.19
C ALA A 47 23.10 -15.69 20.50
N THR A 48 23.84 -15.43 21.58
CA THR A 48 23.58 -15.96 22.91
C THR A 48 23.33 -14.79 23.87
N SER A 49 22.09 -14.61 24.33
CA SER A 49 21.81 -13.55 25.32
C SER A 49 22.38 -13.94 26.69
N PRO A 50 22.55 -12.99 27.63
CA PRO A 50 22.86 -13.30 29.03
C PRO A 50 21.85 -14.26 29.70
N ALA A 51 20.62 -14.36 29.16
CA ALA A 51 19.59 -15.31 29.57
C ALA A 51 19.69 -16.68 28.84
N LYS A 52 20.75 -16.91 28.06
CA LYS A 52 21.00 -18.10 27.22
C LYS A 52 19.93 -18.37 26.15
N SER A 53 19.20 -17.35 25.74
CA SER A 53 18.26 -17.46 24.62
C SER A 53 19.00 -17.26 23.28
N SER A 54 18.74 -18.14 22.32
CA SER A 54 19.21 -18.02 20.94
C SER A 54 18.34 -17.02 20.18
N CYS A 55 18.85 -15.81 19.90
CA CYS A 55 18.07 -14.75 19.25
C CYS A 55 18.38 -14.63 17.76
N HIS A 56 19.60 -14.23 17.40
CA HIS A 56 19.99 -13.94 16.02
C HIS A 56 20.77 -15.10 15.37
N VAL A 57 20.19 -16.30 15.42
CA VAL A 57 20.69 -17.50 14.73
C VAL A 57 19.56 -18.09 13.90
N ASN A 58 19.90 -18.80 12.83
CA ASN A 58 18.90 -19.46 12.01
C ASN A 58 18.15 -20.52 12.83
N ALA A 59 16.83 -20.44 12.83
CA ALA A 59 15.92 -21.40 13.43
C ALA A 59 15.63 -22.59 12.50
N ASP A 60 15.89 -22.43 11.20
CA ASP A 60 15.71 -23.45 10.17
C ASP A 60 16.65 -23.21 8.96
N ASP A 61 16.56 -24.07 7.95
CA ASP A 61 17.34 -24.00 6.71
C ASP A 61 16.77 -23.01 5.67
N ARG A 62 15.74 -22.24 6.03
CA ARG A 62 15.09 -21.21 5.18
C ARG A 62 15.39 -19.78 5.65
N GLY A 63 16.41 -19.62 6.50
CA GLY A 63 16.90 -18.32 6.92
C GLY A 63 16.01 -17.62 7.94
N ASN A 64 15.15 -18.34 8.64
CA ASN A 64 14.33 -17.72 9.69
C ASN A 64 15.17 -17.43 10.91
N ALA A 65 15.14 -16.19 11.36
CA ALA A 65 15.82 -15.78 12.59
C ALA A 65 15.02 -14.66 13.27
N LEU A 66 15.12 -14.55 14.60
CA LEU A 66 14.42 -13.48 15.31
C LEU A 66 14.99 -12.12 14.84
N GLY A 67 14.10 -11.15 14.62
CA GLY A 67 14.46 -9.85 14.06
C GLY A 67 14.87 -9.89 12.56
N ASN A 68 14.62 -11.01 11.88
CA ASN A 68 15.05 -11.27 10.51
C ASN A 68 16.57 -11.11 10.32
N LEU A 69 17.36 -11.49 11.32
CA LEU A 69 18.80 -11.27 11.38
C LEU A 69 19.49 -12.52 11.91
N SER A 70 20.46 -13.04 11.15
CA SER A 70 21.43 -14.03 11.63
C SER A 70 22.83 -13.43 11.68
N VAL A 71 23.54 -13.67 12.78
CA VAL A 71 24.94 -13.25 13.00
C VAL A 71 25.92 -14.44 13.01
N GLU A 72 25.48 -15.61 12.55
CA GLU A 72 26.27 -16.85 12.58
C GLU A 72 27.51 -16.78 11.69
N SER A 73 27.42 -16.09 10.57
CA SER A 73 28.51 -15.89 9.60
C SER A 73 28.49 -14.47 9.02
N TYR A 74 29.57 -14.11 8.32
CA TYR A 74 29.62 -12.85 7.58
C TYR A 74 28.54 -12.79 6.50
N ASP A 75 28.38 -13.86 5.72
CA ASP A 75 27.41 -13.91 4.62
C ASP A 75 25.97 -13.72 5.11
N ALA A 76 25.61 -14.35 6.24
CA ALA A 76 24.28 -14.19 6.84
C ALA A 76 24.02 -12.74 7.29
N LEU A 77 25.00 -12.11 7.95
CA LEU A 77 24.90 -10.71 8.36
C LEU A 77 24.91 -9.75 7.16
N ALA A 78 25.66 -10.09 6.11
CA ALA A 78 25.79 -9.27 4.91
C ALA A 78 24.48 -9.16 4.11
N LEU A 79 23.50 -10.05 4.34
CA LEU A 79 22.14 -9.89 3.80
C LEU A 79 21.40 -8.70 4.42
N ARG A 80 21.78 -8.29 5.63
CA ARG A 80 21.15 -7.19 6.40
C ARG A 80 22.02 -5.93 6.44
N ARG A 81 22.54 -5.52 5.27
CA ARG A 81 23.33 -4.26 5.14
C ARG A 81 22.58 -3.03 5.64
N ASP A 82 21.25 -3.03 5.58
CA ASP A 82 20.40 -1.98 6.10
C ASP A 82 20.63 -1.69 7.60
N LEU A 83 21.09 -2.67 8.38
CA LEU A 83 21.41 -2.50 9.80
C LEU A 83 22.81 -1.92 10.05
N LEU A 84 23.67 -1.89 9.03
CA LEU A 84 25.07 -1.48 9.11
C LEU A 84 25.30 -0.07 8.55
N VAL A 85 24.24 0.62 8.15
CA VAL A 85 24.30 2.00 7.66
C VAL A 85 23.93 2.95 8.80
N ASP A 86 24.74 3.99 9.01
CA ASP A 86 24.34 5.13 9.83
C ASP A 86 23.27 5.94 9.10
N TYR A 87 22.03 5.87 9.59
CA TYR A 87 20.86 6.47 8.97
C TYR A 87 20.03 7.23 9.98
N GLY A 88 19.51 8.37 9.52
CA GLY A 88 18.56 9.19 10.28
C GLY A 88 19.26 10.02 11.37
N PRO A 89 18.57 10.28 12.49
CA PRO A 89 19.04 11.24 13.49
C PRO A 89 19.98 10.64 14.55
N TYR A 90 20.29 9.34 14.49
CA TYR A 90 20.90 8.61 15.60
C TYR A 90 22.42 8.70 15.65
N GLY A 91 23.08 8.93 14.51
CA GLY A 91 24.55 9.00 14.41
C GLY A 91 25.26 7.67 14.66
N ILE A 92 24.52 6.56 14.71
CA ILE A 92 25.03 5.20 14.84
C ILE A 92 24.16 4.24 13.99
N PRO A 93 24.76 3.16 13.44
CA PRO A 93 24.04 2.16 12.66
C PRO A 93 22.94 1.44 13.45
N GLY A 94 21.90 0.99 12.74
CA GLY A 94 20.73 0.32 13.34
C GLY A 94 21.06 -0.91 14.22
N LEU A 95 22.09 -1.68 13.85
CA LEU A 95 22.59 -2.81 14.63
C LEU A 95 23.07 -2.36 16.02
N LEU A 96 23.87 -1.29 16.09
CA LEU A 96 24.40 -0.75 17.34
C LEU A 96 23.32 -0.02 18.14
N LEU A 97 22.45 0.74 17.46
CA LEU A 97 21.34 1.46 18.08
C LEU A 97 20.41 0.53 18.87
N LYS A 98 20.15 -0.70 18.38
CA LYS A 98 19.28 -1.65 19.07
C LYS A 98 19.90 -2.31 20.30
N VAL A 99 21.22 -2.28 20.44
CA VAL A 99 21.91 -2.95 21.57
C VAL A 99 22.55 -1.98 22.55
N ALA A 100 22.59 -0.69 22.21
CA ALA A 100 23.09 0.36 23.08
C ALA A 100 22.12 0.66 24.25
N PRO A 101 22.63 1.15 25.40
CA PRO A 101 21.81 1.80 26.40
C PRO A 101 21.23 3.14 25.88
N PRO A 102 20.17 3.67 26.51
CA PRO A 102 19.73 5.05 26.32
C PRO A 102 20.89 6.05 26.33
N PHE A 103 20.91 6.97 25.36
CA PHE A 103 21.93 8.00 25.23
C PHE A 103 21.35 9.34 24.77
N SER A 104 22.04 10.43 25.08
CA SER A 104 21.60 11.78 24.72
C SER A 104 21.86 12.07 23.24
N LEU A 105 20.84 12.60 22.56
CA LEU A 105 20.89 13.10 21.20
C LEU A 105 20.60 14.59 21.18
N ARG A 106 21.45 15.34 20.47
CA ARG A 106 21.17 16.74 20.12
C ARG A 106 20.42 16.76 18.80
N LEU A 107 19.20 17.29 18.85
CA LEU A 107 18.38 17.54 17.68
C LEU A 107 18.31 19.04 17.39
N THR A 108 18.29 19.39 16.11
CA THR A 108 18.01 20.77 15.65
C THR A 108 17.02 20.72 14.49
N SER A 109 16.34 21.84 14.25
CA SER A 109 15.49 22.05 13.06
C SER A 109 16.06 23.18 12.20
N TRP A 110 15.34 23.61 11.17
CA TRP A 110 15.76 24.66 10.24
C TRP A 110 16.15 26.00 10.91
N ASP A 111 15.62 26.27 12.11
CA ASP A 111 15.94 27.45 12.94
C ASP A 111 17.18 27.28 13.83
N ASN A 112 17.80 26.10 13.80
CA ASN A 112 18.98 25.72 14.57
C ASN A 112 18.82 25.76 16.11
N GLU A 113 17.59 25.86 16.62
CA GLU A 113 17.37 25.73 18.05
C GLU A 113 17.64 24.29 18.49
N ALA A 114 18.54 24.15 19.47
CA ALA A 114 18.96 22.85 19.95
C ALA A 114 18.00 22.30 21.00
N LEU A 115 17.64 21.04 20.80
CA LEU A 115 16.86 20.25 21.73
C LEU A 115 17.66 19.00 22.09
N ILE A 116 17.75 18.68 23.37
CA ILE A 116 18.40 17.45 23.84
C ILE A 116 17.32 16.49 24.30
N ILE A 117 17.35 15.27 23.77
CA ILE A 117 16.51 14.16 24.20
C ILE A 117 17.38 12.96 24.54
N THR A 118 16.87 12.05 25.36
CA THR A 118 17.48 10.75 25.63
C THR A 118 16.74 9.69 24.84
N THR A 119 17.46 8.87 24.06
CA THR A 119 16.86 7.77 23.31
C THR A 119 16.23 6.73 24.23
N ASP A 120 15.17 6.09 23.76
CA ASP A 120 14.47 5.00 24.45
C ASP A 120 13.97 4.00 23.40
N VAL A 121 14.96 3.42 22.69
CA VAL A 121 14.74 2.49 21.58
C VAL A 121 14.70 1.07 22.13
N ALA A 122 13.51 0.46 22.10
CA ALA A 122 13.32 -0.87 22.65
C ALA A 122 14.00 -1.98 21.81
N HIS A 123 14.53 -2.97 22.52
CA HIS A 123 15.01 -4.24 22.00
C HIS A 123 14.61 -5.37 22.96
N ALA A 124 14.15 -6.51 22.42
CA ALA A 124 13.61 -7.61 23.23
C ALA A 124 14.65 -8.23 24.19
N GLY A 125 15.92 -8.23 23.79
CA GLY A 125 17.05 -8.67 24.64
C GLY A 125 17.55 -7.61 25.62
N GLY A 126 16.95 -6.42 25.65
CA GLY A 126 17.49 -5.26 26.38
C GLY A 126 18.75 -4.70 25.72
N SER A 127 19.49 -3.89 26.47
CA SER A 127 20.81 -3.38 26.07
C SER A 127 21.87 -4.46 26.29
N LEU A 128 22.61 -4.79 25.25
CA LEU A 128 23.52 -5.95 25.22
C LEU A 128 25.00 -5.54 25.15
N LEU A 129 25.29 -4.30 24.72
CA LEU A 129 26.66 -3.80 24.61
C LEU A 129 26.83 -2.49 25.39
N ASP A 130 27.93 -2.41 26.14
CA ASP A 130 28.41 -1.17 26.73
C ASP A 130 29.15 -0.35 25.65
N VAL A 131 28.69 0.88 25.43
CA VAL A 131 29.25 1.81 24.43
C VAL A 131 30.69 2.21 24.72
N THR A 132 31.15 2.03 25.95
CA THR A 132 32.55 2.28 26.34
C THR A 132 33.45 1.06 26.17
N SER A 133 32.88 -0.10 25.81
CA SER A 133 33.63 -1.35 25.71
C SER A 133 34.54 -1.40 24.49
N PRO A 134 35.69 -2.11 24.56
CA PRO A 134 36.52 -2.39 23.39
C PRO A 134 35.76 -3.12 22.27
N SER A 135 34.78 -3.94 22.65
CA SER A 135 33.93 -4.67 21.71
C SER A 135 33.06 -3.73 20.87
N TYR A 136 32.41 -2.75 21.51
CA TYR A 136 31.62 -1.73 20.81
C TYR A 136 32.50 -0.93 19.85
N ALA A 137 33.62 -0.39 20.34
CA ALA A 137 34.57 0.37 19.52
C ALA A 137 35.19 -0.45 18.37
N GLN A 138 35.26 -1.78 18.50
CA GLN A 138 35.71 -2.68 17.44
C GLN A 138 34.64 -2.88 16.36
N LEU A 139 33.37 -2.98 16.74
CA LEU A 139 32.24 -3.07 15.81
C LEU A 139 32.01 -1.75 15.06
N GLU A 140 32.00 -0.63 15.78
CA GLU A 140 31.86 0.72 15.21
C GLU A 140 32.93 0.98 14.16
N ARG A 141 34.22 0.80 14.50
CA ARG A 141 35.32 0.96 13.54
C ARG A 141 35.23 0.00 12.35
N TRP A 142 34.69 -1.19 12.53
CA TRP A 142 34.50 -2.13 11.42
C TRP A 142 33.39 -1.66 10.49
N ILE A 143 32.29 -1.16 11.04
CA ILE A 143 31.18 -0.59 10.27
C ILE A 143 31.62 0.69 9.52
N ASP A 144 32.38 1.58 10.18
CA ASP A 144 32.95 2.77 9.55
C ASP A 144 33.89 2.44 8.38
N ASN A 145 34.55 1.27 8.44
CA ASN A 145 35.36 0.74 7.35
C ASN A 145 34.52 -0.08 6.34
N GLY A 146 33.21 0.16 6.26
CA GLY A 146 32.28 -0.44 5.29
C GLY A 146 31.78 -1.83 5.65
N ALA A 147 32.04 -2.31 6.87
CA ALA A 147 31.64 -3.63 7.34
C ALA A 147 32.02 -4.76 6.35
N THR A 148 33.21 -4.69 5.75
CA THR A 148 33.67 -5.71 4.80
C THR A 148 34.27 -6.90 5.53
N GLU A 149 34.25 -8.08 4.92
CA GLU A 149 34.73 -9.33 5.51
C GLU A 149 36.17 -9.24 6.04
N ASN A 150 37.00 -8.48 5.32
CA ASN A 150 38.41 -8.28 5.60
C ASN A 150 38.76 -6.86 6.06
N ASN A 151 37.76 -6.05 6.44
CA ASN A 151 37.93 -4.67 6.92
C ASN A 151 38.71 -3.74 5.95
N ALA A 152 38.57 -4.00 4.65
CA ALA A 152 39.04 -3.10 3.61
C ALA A 152 38.08 -1.90 3.49
N LYS A 153 38.64 -0.69 3.42
CA LYS A 153 37.84 0.53 3.20
C LYS A 153 37.11 0.44 1.86
N PRO A 154 35.79 0.67 1.81
CA PRO A 154 35.05 0.64 0.57
C PRO A 154 35.53 1.77 -0.35
N LYS A 155 35.66 1.47 -1.64
CA LYS A 155 35.75 2.55 -2.64
C LYS A 155 34.41 3.26 -2.67
N GLN A 156 34.43 4.59 -2.82
CA GLN A 156 33.22 5.36 -3.05
C GLN A 156 32.52 4.81 -4.30
N LYS A 157 31.24 4.47 -4.16
CA LYS A 157 30.46 3.92 -5.25
C LYS A 157 30.09 5.05 -6.20
N GLU A 158 30.53 4.95 -7.45
CA GLU A 158 30.10 5.85 -8.50
C GLU A 158 28.83 5.29 -9.16
N TYR A 159 27.81 6.15 -9.27
CA TYR A 159 26.55 5.82 -9.89
C TYR A 159 26.51 6.38 -11.31
N ALA A 160 26.06 5.58 -12.27
CA ALA A 160 25.75 6.07 -13.60
C ALA A 160 24.65 7.14 -13.50
N LYS A 161 24.88 8.31 -14.09
CA LYS A 161 23.92 9.42 -14.13
C LYS A 161 23.25 9.44 -15.51
N THR A 162 21.93 9.55 -15.53
CA THR A 162 21.18 9.83 -16.76
C THR A 162 21.22 11.34 -17.07
N PRO A 163 20.85 11.78 -18.29
CA PRO A 163 20.68 13.20 -18.58
C PRO A 163 19.81 13.92 -17.55
N CYS A 164 20.06 15.21 -17.35
CA CYS A 164 19.30 16.01 -16.40
C CYS A 164 17.86 16.28 -16.88
N GLY A 165 16.97 16.60 -15.94
CA GLY A 165 15.59 16.94 -16.24
C GLY A 165 15.44 18.38 -16.76
N GLU A 166 14.77 18.56 -17.90
CA GLU A 166 14.51 19.91 -18.46
C GLU A 166 13.12 20.46 -18.07
N THR A 167 12.23 19.60 -17.58
CA THR A 167 10.86 19.97 -17.24
C THR A 167 10.83 20.86 -16.00
N LEU A 168 10.10 21.98 -16.06
CA LEU A 168 9.92 22.84 -14.91
C LEU A 168 9.01 22.16 -13.88
N GLY A 169 9.33 22.28 -12.60
CA GLY A 169 8.42 21.83 -11.54
C GLY A 169 7.20 22.73 -11.38
N ILE A 170 6.24 22.26 -10.59
CA ILE A 170 4.97 22.96 -10.34
C ILE A 170 4.76 23.04 -8.83
N ASP A 171 4.59 24.25 -8.31
CA ASP A 171 4.20 24.53 -6.92
C ASP A 171 3.35 25.80 -6.90
N PRO A 172 2.24 25.86 -6.14
CA PRO A 172 1.39 27.06 -6.04
C PRO A 172 2.11 28.33 -5.56
N LEU A 173 3.25 28.19 -4.87
CA LEU A 173 4.07 29.30 -4.36
C LEU A 173 5.19 29.71 -5.34
N PHE A 174 5.32 29.04 -6.49
CA PHE A 174 6.35 29.30 -7.47
C PHE A 174 5.80 30.12 -8.65
N ASP A 175 6.49 31.23 -8.98
CA ASP A 175 6.22 32.05 -10.15
C ASP A 175 7.40 31.98 -11.12
N ALA A 176 7.19 31.34 -12.27
CA ALA A 176 8.22 31.17 -13.29
C ALA A 176 8.60 32.48 -14.00
N THR A 177 7.75 33.50 -13.93
CA THR A 177 7.88 34.74 -14.73
C THR A 177 8.62 35.86 -13.99
N LYS A 178 8.84 35.69 -12.68
CA LYS A 178 9.35 36.74 -11.82
C LYS A 178 10.56 36.26 -11.04
N ASP A 179 11.64 37.03 -11.09
CA ASP A 179 12.81 36.77 -10.25
C ASP A 179 12.44 36.91 -8.77
N PRO A 180 12.95 36.02 -7.89
CA PRO A 180 12.86 36.20 -6.44
C PRO A 180 13.39 37.56 -6.01
N ALA A 181 12.72 38.19 -5.04
CA ALA A 181 13.13 39.49 -4.51
C ALA A 181 14.35 39.40 -3.57
N ASP A 182 14.73 38.18 -3.17
CA ASP A 182 15.85 37.92 -2.29
C ASP A 182 17.20 38.29 -2.94
N GLN A 183 18.05 39.01 -2.21
CA GLN A 183 19.34 39.49 -2.73
C GLN A 183 20.31 38.35 -3.06
N ASP A 184 20.15 37.18 -2.44
CA ASP A 184 21.01 36.01 -2.68
C ASP A 184 20.65 35.26 -3.98
N PHE A 185 19.53 35.57 -4.65
CA PHE A 185 19.17 34.93 -5.93
C PHE A 185 20.21 35.18 -7.04
N ALA A 186 20.75 36.40 -7.13
CA ALA A 186 21.80 36.71 -8.10
C ALA A 186 23.07 35.88 -7.86
N GLN A 187 23.42 35.65 -6.59
CA GLN A 187 24.53 34.77 -6.21
C GLN A 187 24.21 33.31 -6.55
N PHE A 188 23.01 32.82 -6.22
CA PHE A 188 22.59 31.46 -6.56
C PHE A 188 22.67 31.20 -8.06
N SER A 189 22.07 32.08 -8.86
CA SER A 189 22.00 31.96 -10.31
C SER A 189 23.39 31.89 -10.96
N SER A 190 24.34 32.70 -10.47
CA SER A 190 25.68 32.77 -11.02
C SER A 190 26.66 31.70 -10.52
N SER A 191 26.48 31.16 -9.31
CA SER A 191 27.49 30.29 -8.67
C SER A 191 27.00 28.91 -8.24
N VAL A 192 25.69 28.69 -8.10
CA VAL A 192 25.12 27.44 -7.57
C VAL A 192 24.24 26.72 -8.59
N ASN A 193 23.45 27.44 -9.38
CA ASN A 193 22.49 26.84 -10.30
C ASN A 193 23.13 25.83 -11.28
N GLY A 194 24.23 26.22 -11.95
CA GLY A 194 24.95 25.33 -12.86
C GLY A 194 25.53 24.09 -12.17
N LEU A 195 26.05 24.26 -10.95
CA LEU A 195 26.60 23.16 -10.14
C LEU A 195 25.53 22.12 -9.79
N LEU A 196 24.32 22.57 -9.41
CA LEU A 196 23.19 21.69 -9.13
C LEU A 196 22.72 20.96 -10.40
N GLY A 197 22.66 21.66 -11.53
CA GLY A 197 22.33 21.08 -12.84
C GLY A 197 23.29 19.95 -13.24
N GLU A 198 24.59 20.17 -13.09
CA GLU A 198 25.64 19.22 -13.47
C GLU A 198 25.73 18.01 -12.51
N ASN A 199 25.65 18.27 -11.20
CA ASN A 199 25.99 17.24 -10.21
C ASN A 199 24.79 16.52 -9.62
N CYS A 200 23.63 17.18 -9.54
CA CYS A 200 22.48 16.73 -8.75
C CYS A 200 21.25 16.42 -9.61
N ALA A 201 21.02 17.18 -10.68
CA ALA A 201 19.79 17.17 -11.46
C ALA A 201 19.67 16.00 -12.47
N ALA A 202 20.48 14.95 -12.36
CA ALA A 202 20.35 13.76 -13.20
C ALA A 202 18.95 13.13 -13.07
N GLY A 203 18.35 12.66 -14.16
CA GLY A 203 17.00 12.09 -14.19
C GLY A 203 16.78 10.83 -13.35
N ASN A 204 17.85 10.15 -12.91
CA ASN A 204 17.80 9.07 -11.92
C ASN A 204 18.19 9.52 -10.51
N CYS A 205 18.40 10.81 -10.28
CA CYS A 205 18.63 11.47 -8.99
C CYS A 205 17.58 12.58 -8.83
N HIS A 206 17.97 13.84 -8.60
CA HIS A 206 17.04 14.96 -8.39
C HIS A 206 16.41 15.52 -9.67
N GLY A 207 16.75 15.01 -10.85
CA GLY A 207 16.12 15.37 -12.13
C GLY A 207 14.76 14.72 -12.38
N ASN A 208 14.22 13.98 -11.40
CA ASN A 208 12.93 13.32 -11.49
C ASN A 208 11.93 13.97 -10.51
N PRO A 209 10.75 14.40 -10.97
CA PRO A 209 9.75 15.07 -10.13
C PRO A 209 9.16 14.19 -9.02
N ALA A 210 9.45 12.88 -9.01
CA ALA A 210 9.18 11.97 -7.90
C ALA A 210 9.96 12.31 -6.62
N ASN A 211 11.09 13.01 -6.74
CA ASN A 211 11.97 13.30 -5.60
C ASN A 211 11.44 14.46 -4.76
N SER A 212 11.68 14.37 -3.45
CA SER A 212 11.35 15.46 -2.52
C SER A 212 12.13 16.76 -2.82
N LEU A 213 13.33 16.64 -3.39
CA LEU A 213 14.05 17.74 -4.03
C LEU A 213 14.05 17.48 -5.53
N TYR A 214 13.29 18.27 -6.28
CA TYR A 214 13.27 18.23 -7.75
C TYR A 214 14.06 19.41 -8.32
N LEU A 215 15.07 19.10 -9.12
CA LEU A 215 15.96 20.03 -9.77
C LEU A 215 15.88 19.86 -11.28
N THR A 216 16.12 20.94 -12.00
CA THR A 216 16.24 20.97 -13.45
C THR A 216 17.70 21.16 -13.86
N CYS A 217 17.98 21.04 -15.16
CA CYS A 217 19.29 21.36 -15.73
C CYS A 217 19.76 22.80 -15.43
N GLY A 218 18.85 23.72 -15.13
CA GLY A 218 19.19 25.11 -14.82
C GLY A 218 19.65 25.91 -16.05
N SER A 219 19.35 25.46 -17.25
CA SER A 219 19.81 26.03 -18.52
C SER A 219 19.03 27.28 -18.95
N THR A 220 17.83 27.49 -18.40
CA THR A 220 17.00 28.69 -18.64
C THR A 220 16.79 29.52 -17.38
N ALA A 221 16.32 30.77 -17.54
CA ALA A 221 16.02 31.65 -16.40
C ALA A 221 14.90 31.07 -15.52
N GLU A 222 13.87 30.48 -16.13
CA GLU A 222 12.75 29.83 -15.43
C GLU A 222 13.25 28.63 -14.62
N GLN A 223 14.12 27.81 -15.21
CA GLN A 223 14.76 26.68 -14.54
C GLN A 223 15.65 27.12 -13.38
N ALA A 224 16.41 28.20 -13.53
CA ALA A 224 17.21 28.77 -12.43
C ALA A 224 16.33 29.27 -11.29
N ARG A 225 15.20 29.93 -11.58
CA ARG A 225 14.19 30.32 -10.57
C ARG A 225 13.62 29.11 -9.85
N TRP A 226 13.30 28.05 -10.58
CA TRP A 226 12.79 26.81 -9.97
C TRP A 226 13.83 26.16 -9.07
N ASN A 227 15.07 26.00 -9.55
CA ASN A 227 16.15 25.42 -8.77
C ASN A 227 16.40 26.22 -7.49
N TYR A 228 16.32 27.56 -7.55
CA TYR A 228 16.39 28.43 -6.37
C TYR A 228 15.25 28.15 -5.41
N PHE A 229 14.01 28.15 -5.89
CA PHE A 229 12.82 27.89 -5.09
C PHE A 229 12.89 26.53 -4.39
N ALA A 230 13.23 25.48 -5.14
CA ALA A 230 13.32 24.11 -4.65
C ALA A 230 14.43 23.93 -3.61
N ALA A 231 15.63 24.49 -3.87
CA ALA A 231 16.78 24.35 -2.99
C ALA A 231 16.70 25.24 -1.73
N SER A 232 16.04 26.40 -1.80
CA SER A 232 16.01 27.39 -0.70
C SER A 232 15.48 26.81 0.61
N ASN A 233 14.48 25.94 0.58
CA ASN A 233 13.94 25.34 1.81
C ASN A 233 14.88 24.31 2.45
N TYR A 234 15.90 23.83 1.74
CA TYR A 234 16.92 22.92 2.27
C TYR A 234 18.06 23.66 2.98
N VAL A 235 18.07 25.00 2.93
CA VAL A 235 18.98 25.87 3.68
C VAL A 235 18.43 26.09 5.09
N SER A 236 19.32 25.99 6.09
CA SER A 236 19.02 26.29 7.48
C SER A 236 19.74 27.55 7.95
N VAL A 237 19.29 28.13 9.07
CA VAL A 237 19.89 29.34 9.65
C VAL A 237 21.39 29.15 9.90
N GLU A 238 21.77 27.98 10.42
CA GLU A 238 23.17 27.55 10.44
C GLU A 238 23.49 26.84 9.12
N ALA A 239 24.13 27.57 8.20
CA ALA A 239 24.36 27.11 6.84
C ALA A 239 25.05 25.73 6.80
N THR A 240 26.03 25.47 7.66
CA THR A 240 26.77 24.19 7.71
C THR A 240 25.89 22.98 8.09
N GLN A 241 24.73 23.20 8.70
CA GLN A 241 23.77 22.14 9.04
C GLN A 241 22.78 21.82 7.92
N SER A 242 22.67 22.69 6.91
CA SER A 242 21.73 22.56 5.80
C SER A 242 21.84 21.19 5.13
N GLU A 243 20.69 20.56 4.85
CA GLU A 243 20.68 19.24 4.19
C GLU A 243 21.33 19.29 2.80
N ILE A 244 21.20 20.41 2.07
CA ILE A 244 21.84 20.61 0.76
C ILE A 244 23.39 20.60 0.83
N LEU A 245 23.98 20.78 2.01
CA LEU A 245 25.43 20.70 2.24
C LEU A 245 25.83 19.38 2.90
N ARG A 246 25.10 18.93 3.92
CA ARG A 246 25.45 17.70 4.67
C ARG A 246 25.23 16.42 3.89
N ARG A 247 24.29 16.37 2.93
CA ARG A 247 24.02 15.16 2.12
C ARG A 247 25.07 14.92 1.05
N VAL A 248 25.68 16.00 0.54
CA VAL A 248 26.63 15.93 -0.58
C VAL A 248 28.07 15.77 -0.12
N LEU A 249 28.37 16.01 1.16
CA LEU A 249 29.70 15.88 1.74
C LEU A 249 29.99 14.43 2.17
N SER A 250 31.26 14.00 2.09
CA SER A 250 31.68 12.70 2.60
C SER A 250 31.44 12.57 4.11
N THR A 251 31.00 11.39 4.55
CA THR A 251 30.74 11.12 5.99
C THR A 251 32.00 11.29 6.84
N SER A 252 33.17 10.96 6.29
CA SER A 252 34.47 11.20 6.93
C SER A 252 34.81 12.67 7.20
N GLN A 253 34.09 13.60 6.57
CA GLN A 253 34.27 15.05 6.74
C GLN A 253 33.06 15.71 7.42
N GLY A 254 32.16 14.94 8.05
CA GLY A 254 30.97 15.46 8.73
C GLY A 254 29.70 15.47 7.87
N GLY A 255 29.76 14.91 6.66
CA GLY A 255 28.59 14.62 5.84
C GLY A 255 27.71 13.51 6.42
N THR A 256 26.61 13.20 5.74
CA THR A 256 25.58 12.26 6.19
C THR A 256 25.16 11.32 5.07
N TYR A 257 24.42 10.27 5.43
CA TYR A 257 23.89 9.33 4.45
C TYR A 257 23.11 10.02 3.32
N HIS A 258 23.46 9.68 2.08
CA HIS A 258 22.78 10.10 0.86
C HIS A 258 22.79 8.93 -0.12
N GLU A 259 21.62 8.62 -0.69
CA GLU A 259 21.44 7.45 -1.59
C GLU A 259 22.39 7.52 -2.79
N GLY A 260 22.56 8.70 -3.38
CA GLY A 260 23.50 8.93 -4.49
C GLY A 260 24.98 8.97 -4.12
N GLY A 261 25.33 8.73 -2.85
CA GLY A 261 26.69 8.84 -2.33
C GLY A 261 27.16 10.28 -2.15
N ALA A 262 28.42 10.45 -1.72
CA ALA A 262 29.02 11.78 -1.60
C ALA A 262 29.32 12.38 -2.99
N ILE A 263 29.17 13.69 -3.12
CA ILE A 263 29.55 14.47 -4.32
C ILE A 263 30.87 15.20 -4.05
N PHE A 264 31.03 15.74 -2.84
CA PHE A 264 32.22 16.45 -2.39
C PHE A 264 32.98 15.60 -1.38
N SER A 265 34.28 15.48 -1.59
CA SER A 265 35.15 14.70 -0.73
C SER A 265 35.57 15.48 0.50
N SER A 266 35.61 16.82 0.40
CA SER A 266 36.10 17.76 1.40
C SER A 266 35.27 19.06 1.43
N PRO A 267 35.15 19.74 2.58
CA PRO A 267 34.62 21.11 2.64
C PRO A 267 35.45 22.13 1.84
N ASP A 268 36.67 21.75 1.42
CA ASP A 268 37.53 22.60 0.62
C ASP A 268 37.20 22.60 -0.88
N ASP A 269 36.35 21.69 -1.34
CA ASP A 269 35.93 21.61 -2.74
C ASP A 269 35.22 22.91 -3.18
N ASP A 270 35.59 23.47 -4.33
CA ASP A 270 35.08 24.77 -4.79
C ASP A 270 33.55 24.77 -4.94
N GLY A 271 32.98 23.66 -5.42
CA GLY A 271 31.52 23.48 -5.50
C GLY A 271 30.85 23.50 -4.12
N TYR A 272 31.46 22.88 -3.11
CA TYR A 272 30.95 22.92 -1.74
C TYR A 272 30.98 24.34 -1.18
N LYS A 273 32.11 25.05 -1.37
CA LYS A 273 32.27 26.45 -0.94
C LYS A 273 31.26 27.40 -1.61
N ALA A 274 30.94 27.18 -2.88
CA ALA A 274 29.93 27.95 -3.59
C ALA A 274 28.53 27.78 -2.96
N ILE A 275 28.11 26.54 -2.70
CA ILE A 275 26.82 26.26 -2.04
C ILE A 275 26.83 26.85 -0.62
N LEU A 276 27.92 26.69 0.13
CA LEU A 276 28.03 27.21 1.50
C LEU A 276 27.92 28.74 1.55
N SER A 277 28.63 29.44 0.68
CA SER A 277 28.59 30.90 0.59
C SER A 277 27.18 31.40 0.26
N TRP A 278 26.49 30.73 -0.67
CA TRP A 278 25.09 31.07 -0.97
C TRP A 278 24.16 30.77 0.21
N ALA A 279 24.29 29.61 0.85
CA ALA A 279 23.47 29.25 2.02
C ALA A 279 23.64 30.24 3.18
N GLN A 280 24.87 30.75 3.40
CA GLN A 280 25.15 31.81 4.36
C GLN A 280 24.46 33.13 3.99
N ALA A 281 24.49 33.53 2.72
CA ALA A 281 23.80 34.72 2.24
C ALA A 281 22.27 34.60 2.35
N LYS A 282 21.73 33.40 2.10
CA LYS A 282 20.30 33.11 2.20
C LYS A 282 19.79 33.16 3.64
N GLY A 283 20.57 32.65 4.61
CA GLY A 283 20.29 32.78 6.04
C GLY A 283 19.13 31.93 6.59
N GLY A 284 18.53 31.03 5.80
CA GLY A 284 17.47 30.11 6.23
C GLY A 284 16.41 29.85 5.16
N PRO A 285 15.36 29.06 5.48
CA PRO A 285 14.30 28.74 4.53
C PRO A 285 13.30 29.90 4.34
N SER A 286 12.69 30.01 3.16
CA SER A 286 11.78 31.13 2.84
C SER A 286 10.32 30.94 3.30
N ASN A 287 9.84 29.69 3.45
CA ASN A 287 8.40 29.40 3.55
C ASN A 287 8.03 28.57 4.80
N VAL A 288 8.45 28.98 6.00
CA VAL A 288 8.17 28.25 7.24
C VAL A 288 6.67 28.38 7.62
N PRO A 289 5.92 27.27 7.77
CA PRO A 289 4.55 27.33 8.27
C PRO A 289 4.49 27.88 9.70
N THR A 290 3.54 28.78 9.95
CA THR A 290 3.32 29.41 11.27
C THR A 290 2.19 28.76 12.07
N GLU A 291 1.58 27.70 11.52
CA GLU A 291 0.49 26.96 12.16
C GLU A 291 0.96 26.38 13.51
N PRO A 292 0.22 26.59 14.62
CA PRO A 292 0.61 26.07 15.94
C PRO A 292 0.79 24.54 15.96
N GLY A 293 -0.02 23.81 15.19
CA GLY A 293 0.07 22.36 15.04
C GLY A 293 1.39 21.91 14.43
N PHE A 294 1.83 22.57 13.36
CA PHE A 294 3.11 22.30 12.71
C PHE A 294 4.30 22.60 13.64
N LEU A 295 4.30 23.75 14.32
CA LEU A 295 5.38 24.11 15.25
C LEU A 295 5.44 23.16 16.45
N PHE A 296 4.27 22.78 17.00
CA PHE A 296 4.20 21.77 18.05
C PHE A 296 4.75 20.42 17.57
N PHE A 297 4.39 19.99 16.35
CA PHE A 297 4.92 18.77 15.77
C PHE A 297 6.46 18.81 15.67
N ALA A 298 7.01 19.87 15.09
CA ALA A 298 8.45 20.04 14.90
C ALA A 298 9.22 20.00 16.23
N LYS A 299 8.70 20.70 17.26
CA LYS A 299 9.41 20.91 18.53
C LYS A 299 9.13 19.86 19.60
N ARG A 300 8.02 19.12 19.50
CA ARG A 300 7.56 18.18 20.53
C ARG A 300 7.38 16.77 19.98
N VAL A 301 6.57 16.59 18.92
CA VAL A 301 6.20 15.25 18.40
C VAL A 301 7.33 14.57 17.64
N GLN A 302 7.93 15.24 16.67
CA GLN A 302 9.03 14.70 15.87
C GLN A 302 10.19 14.19 16.76
N PRO A 303 10.65 14.93 17.78
CA PRO A 303 11.62 14.42 18.75
C PRO A 303 11.16 13.17 19.51
N MET A 304 9.87 13.04 19.83
CA MET A 304 9.33 11.85 20.49
C MET A 304 9.34 10.61 19.58
N LEU A 305 9.11 10.81 18.27
CA LEU A 305 9.27 9.75 17.28
C LEU A 305 10.76 9.34 17.15
N VAL A 306 11.68 10.31 17.21
CA VAL A 306 13.12 10.03 17.25
C VAL A 306 13.48 9.23 18.49
N LYS A 307 13.07 9.69 19.68
CA LYS A 307 13.30 9.04 20.99
C LYS A 307 12.96 7.55 20.94
N ARG A 308 11.85 7.20 20.30
CA ARG A 308 11.33 5.82 20.22
C ARG A 308 11.89 4.98 19.05
N GLY A 309 12.81 5.51 18.25
CA GLY A 309 13.45 4.75 17.18
C GLY A 309 12.66 4.68 15.87
N CYS A 310 11.62 5.51 15.69
CA CYS A 310 10.73 5.40 14.53
C CYS A 310 11.46 5.67 13.20
N MET A 311 12.52 6.48 13.20
CA MET A 311 13.21 6.92 11.98
C MET A 311 14.41 6.05 11.58
N MET A 312 14.49 4.81 12.07
CA MET A 312 15.49 3.84 11.62
C MET A 312 15.22 3.40 10.17
N LEU A 313 16.27 3.02 9.44
CA LEU A 313 16.17 2.58 8.04
C LEU A 313 15.15 1.43 7.86
N GLY A 314 15.16 0.46 8.77
CA GLY A 314 14.22 -0.67 8.79
C GLY A 314 12.87 -0.44 9.49
N CYS A 315 12.52 0.81 9.87
CA CYS A 315 11.25 1.11 10.57
C CYS A 315 10.29 2.02 9.79
N HIS A 316 10.60 3.31 9.62
CA HIS A 316 9.76 4.25 8.85
C HIS A 316 10.61 5.16 7.95
N SER A 317 11.63 4.62 7.30
CA SER A 317 12.48 5.40 6.38
C SER A 317 11.81 5.66 5.03
N ALA A 318 12.45 6.50 4.22
CA ALA A 318 12.07 6.74 2.82
C ALA A 318 12.07 5.47 1.96
N SER A 319 12.99 4.54 2.23
CA SER A 319 13.22 3.33 1.45
C SER A 319 12.27 2.19 1.81
N LEU A 320 11.48 2.32 2.88
CA LEU A 320 10.53 1.29 3.30
C LEU A 320 9.22 1.30 2.53
N PHE A 321 8.71 0.10 2.27
CA PHE A 321 7.49 -0.12 1.50
C PHE A 321 6.23 -0.15 2.37
N HIS A 322 5.80 1.04 2.83
CA HIS A 322 4.50 1.29 3.46
C HIS A 322 4.14 2.78 3.33
N ASP A 323 2.94 3.19 3.73
CA ASP A 323 2.50 4.58 3.55
C ASP A 323 3.21 5.60 4.48
N TYR A 324 3.68 5.18 5.67
CA TYR A 324 4.24 6.09 6.68
C TYR A 324 5.77 6.23 6.62
N ARG A 325 6.31 6.94 5.63
CA ARG A 325 7.76 7.01 5.27
C ARG A 325 8.44 8.30 5.72
N LEU A 326 8.78 8.39 7.00
CA LEU A 326 9.47 9.53 7.62
C LEU A 326 10.85 9.82 6.99
N ARG A 327 11.21 11.10 6.99
CA ARG A 327 12.50 11.65 6.61
C ARG A 327 13.35 11.82 7.87
N GLY A 328 14.45 11.07 7.97
CA GLY A 328 15.32 11.05 9.16
C GLY A 328 16.25 12.26 9.34
N GLY A 329 16.16 13.28 8.47
CA GLY A 329 17.07 14.44 8.52
C GLY A 329 18.54 14.07 8.27
N SER A 330 19.45 15.01 8.52
CA SER A 330 20.90 14.88 8.35
C SER A 330 21.60 14.79 9.71
N GLY A 331 21.64 13.60 10.31
CA GLY A 331 22.46 13.36 11.52
C GLY A 331 22.06 14.25 12.70
N GLY A 332 20.78 14.21 13.07
CA GLY A 332 20.19 14.96 14.19
C GLY A 332 19.58 16.30 13.79
N HIS A 333 19.87 16.79 12.58
CA HIS A 333 19.30 18.02 12.04
C HIS A 333 18.14 17.73 11.09
N PHE A 334 17.01 18.41 11.26
CA PHE A 334 15.85 18.32 10.36
C PHE A 334 15.64 19.62 9.59
N GLY A 335 15.85 19.57 8.27
CA GLY A 335 15.47 20.67 7.40
C GLY A 335 13.95 20.89 7.39
N LEU A 336 13.52 22.06 6.89
CA LEU A 336 12.10 22.38 6.77
C LEU A 336 11.33 21.35 5.90
N PRO A 337 11.83 20.91 4.72
CA PRO A 337 11.16 19.90 3.90
C PRO A 337 10.99 18.55 4.62
N ALA A 338 12.01 18.10 5.36
CA ALA A 338 11.94 16.85 6.12
C ALA A 338 10.85 16.94 7.20
N THR A 339 10.82 18.03 7.97
CA THR A 339 9.82 18.21 9.03
C THR A 339 8.41 18.38 8.48
N ARG A 340 8.23 19.15 7.40
CA ARG A 340 6.94 19.29 6.71
C ARG A 340 6.42 17.94 6.24
N ARG A 341 7.26 17.15 5.59
CA ARG A 341 6.85 15.83 5.12
C ARG A 341 6.50 14.88 6.27
N ASN A 342 7.28 14.91 7.35
CA ASN A 342 7.01 14.10 8.55
C ASN A 342 5.68 14.49 9.21
N TYR A 343 5.36 15.78 9.26
CA TYR A 343 4.11 16.31 9.79
C TYR A 343 2.92 15.81 8.97
N GLU A 344 2.93 16.01 7.65
CA GLU A 344 1.89 15.54 6.72
C GLU A 344 1.65 14.03 6.86
N LEU A 345 2.72 13.24 6.77
CA LEU A 345 2.66 11.79 6.88
C LEU A 345 2.10 11.32 8.22
N SER A 346 2.42 12.03 9.31
CA SER A 346 1.93 11.70 10.66
C SER A 346 0.47 12.07 10.82
N LEU A 347 0.05 13.22 10.28
CA LEU A 347 -1.34 13.67 10.30
C LEU A 347 -2.25 12.69 9.53
N GLU A 348 -1.76 12.12 8.43
CA GLU A 348 -2.46 11.06 7.71
C GLU A 348 -2.72 9.81 8.58
N GLN A 349 -1.95 9.56 9.64
CA GLN A 349 -2.12 8.40 10.53
C GLN A 349 -3.05 8.67 11.74
N VAL A 350 -3.60 9.87 11.87
CA VAL A 350 -4.48 10.29 12.97
C VAL A 350 -5.95 10.26 12.52
N ALA A 351 -6.84 9.74 13.35
CA ALA A 351 -8.29 9.81 13.14
C ALA A 351 -8.86 11.05 13.84
N LEU A 352 -8.88 12.20 13.15
CA LEU A 352 -9.29 13.49 13.73
C LEU A 352 -10.80 13.54 14.02
N GLU A 353 -11.58 12.75 13.31
CA GLU A 353 -13.02 12.56 13.52
C GLU A 353 -13.37 11.85 14.83
N SER A 354 -12.39 11.28 15.53
CA SER A 354 -12.56 10.61 16.82
C SER A 354 -12.16 11.52 17.98
N ASP A 355 -12.97 11.53 19.04
CA ASP A 355 -12.60 12.16 20.31
C ASP A 355 -11.58 11.32 21.09
N ASN A 356 -11.50 10.02 20.80
CA ASN A 356 -10.50 9.14 21.37
C ASN A 356 -9.26 9.11 20.46
N PRO A 357 -8.11 9.68 20.90
CA PRO A 357 -6.89 9.73 20.08
C PRO A 357 -6.30 8.34 19.81
N ASN A 358 -6.63 7.33 20.64
CA ASN A 358 -6.14 5.96 20.47
C ASN A 358 -6.73 5.25 19.25
N VAL A 359 -7.74 5.81 18.59
CA VAL A 359 -8.37 5.21 17.40
C VAL A 359 -7.47 5.34 16.17
N GLY A 360 -6.65 6.39 16.07
CA GLY A 360 -5.74 6.60 14.95
C GLY A 360 -4.61 5.57 14.87
N ARG A 361 -4.13 5.28 13.66
CA ARG A 361 -3.10 4.27 13.37
C ARG A 361 -1.79 4.53 14.13
N ILE A 362 -1.35 5.79 14.22
CA ILE A 362 -0.10 6.15 14.92
C ILE A 362 -0.14 5.76 16.40
N MET A 363 -1.32 5.80 17.02
CA MET A 363 -1.50 5.38 18.40
C MET A 363 -1.71 3.86 18.48
N ARG A 364 -2.65 3.29 17.71
CA ARG A 364 -2.95 1.83 17.78
C ARG A 364 -1.74 0.95 17.53
N LYS A 365 -0.87 1.31 16.59
CA LYS A 365 0.37 0.53 16.31
C LYS A 365 1.35 0.52 17.46
N ASN A 366 1.29 1.51 18.35
CA ASN A 366 2.22 1.66 19.45
C ASN A 366 1.63 1.24 20.81
N LEU A 367 0.34 0.96 20.87
CA LEU A 367 -0.32 0.35 22.03
C LEU A 367 -0.15 -1.18 22.04
N SER A 368 -0.42 -1.81 23.19
CA SER A 368 -0.33 -3.26 23.33
C SER A 368 -1.43 -3.96 22.53
N PRO A 369 -1.13 -4.95 21.67
CA PRO A 369 -2.14 -5.69 20.91
C PRO A 369 -2.96 -6.69 21.76
N SER A 370 -2.72 -6.73 23.07
CA SER A 370 -3.54 -7.52 24.00
C SER A 370 -4.98 -7.01 24.06
N ALA A 371 -5.91 -7.86 24.48
CA ALA A 371 -7.34 -7.50 24.58
C ALA A 371 -7.60 -6.26 25.45
N THR A 372 -6.77 -6.01 26.47
CA THR A 372 -6.87 -4.85 27.36
C THR A 372 -6.02 -3.66 26.90
N GLY A 373 -5.15 -3.85 25.91
CA GLY A 373 -4.18 -2.84 25.46
C GLY A 373 -4.69 -1.93 24.35
N GLY A 374 -5.76 -2.31 23.64
CA GLY A 374 -6.38 -1.48 22.59
C GLY A 374 -5.53 -1.26 21.32
N GLY A 375 -4.37 -1.90 21.22
CA GLY A 375 -3.45 -1.77 20.09
C GLY A 375 -3.63 -2.81 18.99
N ILE A 376 -2.84 -2.68 17.93
CA ILE A 376 -2.75 -3.62 16.82
C ILE A 376 -1.30 -4.04 16.58
N LEU A 377 -1.10 -5.19 15.93
CA LEU A 377 0.23 -5.72 15.64
C LEU A 377 1.10 -4.69 14.89
N HIS A 378 2.33 -4.50 15.37
CA HIS A 378 3.34 -3.62 14.80
C HIS A 378 4.69 -4.33 14.78
N ARG A 379 5.39 -4.30 13.63
CA ARG A 379 6.68 -4.98 13.47
C ARG A 379 7.75 -4.45 14.43
N GLY A 380 7.70 -3.17 14.79
CA GLY A 380 8.59 -2.55 15.77
C GLY A 380 8.21 -2.83 17.24
N GLY A 381 7.11 -3.54 17.51
CA GLY A 381 6.56 -3.73 18.84
C GLY A 381 5.75 -2.53 19.36
N SER A 382 5.21 -2.65 20.58
CA SER A 382 4.39 -1.61 21.21
C SER A 382 5.25 -0.55 21.90
N LEU A 383 5.50 0.57 21.22
CA LEU A 383 6.41 1.63 21.69
C LEU A 383 5.83 2.47 22.85
N PHE A 384 4.52 2.39 23.09
CA PHE A 384 3.80 3.03 24.19
C PHE A 384 3.18 2.00 25.15
N ALA A 385 3.75 0.80 25.25
CA ALA A 385 3.27 -0.23 26.17
C ALA A 385 3.21 0.28 27.62
N GLY A 386 2.08 0.08 28.29
CA GLY A 386 1.81 0.61 29.64
C GLY A 386 1.20 2.01 29.69
N ALA A 387 1.07 2.69 28.54
CA ALA A 387 0.19 3.85 28.36
C ALA A 387 -1.13 3.42 27.68
N GLY A 388 -1.94 4.39 27.25
CA GLY A 388 -3.21 4.12 26.56
C GLY A 388 -4.44 4.73 27.22
N ASP A 389 -4.27 5.44 28.33
CA ASP A 389 -5.33 6.26 28.92
C ASP A 389 -5.04 7.75 28.65
N PRO A 390 -5.77 8.41 27.71
CA PRO A 390 -5.61 9.83 27.44
C PRO A 390 -5.94 10.70 28.66
N ALA A 391 -6.86 10.27 29.52
CA ALA A 391 -7.28 11.03 30.69
C ALA A 391 -6.19 11.10 31.78
N ALA A 392 -5.22 10.18 31.75
CA ALA A 392 -4.06 10.20 32.63
C ALA A 392 -2.96 11.18 32.19
N CYS A 393 -3.10 11.82 31.02
CA CYS A 393 -2.10 12.75 30.51
C CYS A 393 -2.23 14.15 31.10
N ASP A 394 -1.11 14.69 31.59
CA ASP A 394 -0.95 16.13 31.81
C ASP A 394 -0.59 16.82 30.49
N LEU A 395 -1.60 17.33 29.80
CA LEU A 395 -1.45 17.96 28.49
C LEU A 395 -0.71 19.30 28.56
N THR A 396 -0.80 20.00 29.70
CA THR A 396 -0.06 21.25 29.90
C THR A 396 1.43 20.98 30.05
N ALA A 397 1.79 19.94 30.82
CA ALA A 397 3.18 19.47 30.92
C ALA A 397 3.70 18.93 29.57
N ALA A 398 2.87 18.21 28.81
CA ALA A 398 3.23 17.76 27.47
C ALA A 398 3.56 18.95 26.53
N GLU A 399 2.79 20.04 26.62
CA GLU A 399 2.95 21.24 25.80
C GLU A 399 4.11 22.14 26.21
N THR A 400 4.39 22.27 27.51
CA THR A 400 5.32 23.29 28.02
C THR A 400 6.46 22.73 28.85
N GLY A 401 6.28 21.59 29.50
CA GLY A 401 7.25 20.99 30.40
C GLY A 401 8.54 20.51 29.72
N PRO A 402 9.56 20.12 30.50
CA PRO A 402 10.82 19.60 29.97
C PRO A 402 10.57 18.36 29.11
N LEU A 403 10.84 18.48 27.80
CA LEU A 403 10.39 17.51 26.81
C LEU A 403 10.89 16.09 27.09
N ASP A 404 12.16 15.93 27.49
CA ASP A 404 12.74 14.60 27.70
C ASP A 404 12.11 13.83 28.88
N ALA A 405 11.50 14.55 29.83
CA ALA A 405 10.75 13.98 30.94
C ALA A 405 9.28 13.65 30.58
N GLN A 406 8.79 14.09 29.42
CA GLN A 406 7.41 13.87 29.02
C GLN A 406 7.21 12.48 28.41
N SER A 407 5.99 11.95 28.60
CA SER A 407 5.55 10.74 27.92
C SER A 407 5.36 11.01 26.42
N PRO A 408 6.00 10.24 25.51
CA PRO A 408 5.75 10.32 24.07
C PRO A 408 4.26 10.20 23.72
N TYR A 409 3.54 9.33 24.44
CA TYR A 409 2.10 9.14 24.29
C TYR A 409 1.34 10.44 24.56
N CYS A 410 1.59 11.10 25.70
CA CYS A 410 0.88 12.33 26.07
C CYS A 410 1.22 13.53 25.17
N VAL A 411 2.47 13.61 24.69
CA VAL A 411 2.86 14.62 23.69
C VAL A 411 2.08 14.44 22.38
N ILE A 412 1.93 13.21 21.92
CA ILE A 412 1.15 12.94 20.70
C ILE A 412 -0.35 13.19 20.94
N VAL A 413 -0.90 12.83 22.11
CA VAL A 413 -2.30 13.16 22.47
C VAL A 413 -2.53 14.68 22.42
N ALA A 414 -1.67 15.48 23.07
CA ALA A 414 -1.78 16.94 23.06
C ALA A 414 -1.70 17.53 21.65
N TRP A 415 -0.87 16.95 20.77
CA TRP A 415 -0.81 17.35 19.37
C TRP A 415 -2.11 17.00 18.61
N ILE A 416 -2.64 15.79 18.78
CA ILE A 416 -3.89 15.36 18.13
C ILE A 416 -5.05 16.26 18.55
N GLU A 417 -5.16 16.61 19.83
CA GLU A 417 -6.19 17.54 20.32
C GLU A 417 -6.05 18.92 19.69
N LYS A 418 -4.83 19.42 19.54
CA LYS A 418 -4.55 20.70 18.87
C LYS A 418 -4.96 20.67 17.40
N GLU A 419 -4.57 19.63 16.65
CA GLU A 419 -4.99 19.45 15.25
C GLU A 419 -6.51 19.36 15.12
N ARG A 420 -7.15 18.57 15.98
CA ARG A 420 -8.61 18.37 15.97
C ARG A 420 -9.36 19.67 16.27
N SER A 421 -8.87 20.48 17.22
CA SER A 421 -9.49 21.76 17.60
C SER A 421 -9.58 22.76 16.45
N VAL A 422 -8.68 22.66 15.47
CA VAL A 422 -8.64 23.51 14.27
C VAL A 422 -9.36 22.83 13.11
N ARG A 423 -9.02 21.58 12.81
CA ARG A 423 -9.46 20.90 11.58
C ARG A 423 -10.87 20.34 11.66
N MET A 424 -11.33 20.02 12.87
CA MET A 424 -12.68 19.49 13.12
C MET A 424 -13.57 20.49 13.85
N GLN A 425 -13.20 21.78 13.84
CA GLN A 425 -14.04 22.83 14.42
C GLN A 425 -15.38 22.90 13.69
N GLY A 426 -16.48 22.73 14.43
CA GLY A 426 -17.83 22.74 13.85
C GLY A 426 -18.15 21.51 12.97
N ALA A 427 -17.27 20.50 12.95
CA ALA A 427 -17.54 19.24 12.29
C ALA A 427 -18.73 18.53 12.96
N MET A 428 -19.56 17.87 12.15
CA MET A 428 -20.74 17.16 12.64
C MET A 428 -20.31 15.92 13.44
N PRO A 429 -20.68 15.79 14.74
CA PRO A 429 -20.46 14.55 15.48
C PRO A 429 -21.35 13.43 14.95
N LEU A 430 -21.23 12.22 15.50
CA LEU A 430 -22.22 11.17 15.25
C LEU A 430 -23.62 11.69 15.59
N SER A 431 -24.48 11.73 14.58
CA SER A 431 -25.84 12.30 14.70
C SER A 431 -26.93 11.28 14.39
N SER A 432 -26.67 10.33 13.51
CA SER A 432 -27.63 9.31 13.13
C SER A 432 -26.97 8.09 12.49
N ILE A 433 -27.75 7.02 12.37
CA ILE A 433 -27.47 5.83 11.58
C ILE A 433 -28.55 5.71 10.53
N VAL A 434 -28.14 5.56 9.27
CA VAL A 434 -29.00 5.31 8.13
C VAL A 434 -28.81 3.87 7.68
N TYR A 435 -29.89 3.16 7.40
CA TYR A 435 -29.85 1.75 6.99
C TYR A 435 -31.06 1.41 6.14
N VAL A 436 -31.05 0.25 5.50
CA VAL A 436 -32.21 -0.28 4.78
C VAL A 436 -32.91 -1.31 5.65
N LYS A 437 -34.21 -1.12 5.86
CA LYS A 437 -35.11 -2.13 6.42
C LYS A 437 -35.87 -2.79 5.28
N ARG A 438 -35.82 -4.12 5.14
CA ARG A 438 -36.62 -4.81 4.11
C ARG A 438 -37.10 -6.19 4.59
N PRO A 439 -38.19 -6.74 4.03
CA PRO A 439 -38.47 -8.16 4.14
C PRO A 439 -37.27 -8.98 3.65
N PRO A 440 -36.98 -10.15 4.25
CA PRO A 440 -35.94 -11.02 3.74
C PRO A 440 -36.15 -11.32 2.25
N ALA A 441 -35.13 -11.05 1.45
CA ALA A 441 -35.22 -11.19 0.00
C ALA A 441 -35.29 -12.67 -0.40
N PRO A 442 -35.90 -13.02 -1.55
CA PRO A 442 -35.85 -14.38 -2.06
C PRO A 442 -34.41 -14.85 -2.30
N LYS A 443 -34.09 -16.06 -1.85
CA LYS A 443 -32.77 -16.69 -2.06
C LYS A 443 -32.48 -16.86 -3.56
N PRO A 444 -31.20 -16.78 -3.98
CA PRO A 444 -30.03 -16.69 -3.11
C PRO A 444 -29.64 -15.28 -2.65
N ASP A 445 -30.13 -14.18 -3.25
CA ASP A 445 -29.81 -12.78 -2.83
C ASP A 445 -28.30 -12.55 -2.66
N THR A 446 -27.50 -13.03 -3.63
CA THR A 446 -26.04 -12.82 -3.62
C THR A 446 -25.70 -11.37 -3.98
N PRO A 447 -24.47 -10.88 -3.73
CA PRO A 447 -24.06 -9.53 -4.14
C PRO A 447 -24.28 -9.23 -5.64
N GLN A 448 -24.17 -10.25 -6.50
CA GLN A 448 -24.39 -10.19 -7.95
C GLN A 448 -25.86 -10.18 -8.38
N ASP A 449 -26.77 -10.61 -7.52
CA ASP A 449 -28.21 -10.71 -7.81
C ASP A 449 -28.93 -9.36 -7.74
N TRP A 450 -28.21 -8.25 -7.96
CA TRP A 450 -28.72 -6.91 -7.78
C TRP A 450 -29.88 -6.57 -8.73
N GLU A 451 -30.01 -7.26 -9.87
CA GLU A 451 -31.12 -7.09 -10.82
C GLU A 451 -32.47 -7.56 -10.26
N LYS A 452 -32.47 -8.54 -9.35
CA LYS A 452 -33.70 -9.16 -8.81
C LYS A 452 -34.47 -8.15 -7.96
N PHE A 453 -35.73 -7.90 -8.33
CA PHE A 453 -36.58 -6.95 -7.62
C PHE A 453 -37.01 -7.48 -6.25
N ALA A 454 -36.72 -6.69 -5.21
CA ALA A 454 -37.05 -6.98 -3.82
C ALA A 454 -37.87 -5.82 -3.20
N PRO A 455 -39.19 -5.77 -3.42
CA PRO A 455 -40.04 -4.69 -2.92
C PRO A 455 -40.20 -4.75 -1.39
N GLY A 456 -40.70 -3.66 -0.80
CA GLY A 456 -40.92 -3.56 0.64
C GLY A 456 -39.73 -2.94 1.39
N ALA A 457 -38.73 -2.43 0.68
CA ALA A 457 -37.54 -1.84 1.28
C ALA A 457 -37.78 -0.38 1.67
N ASP A 458 -37.36 -0.02 2.87
CA ASP A 458 -37.43 1.32 3.45
C ASP A 458 -36.04 1.85 3.79
N LEU A 459 -35.81 3.14 3.51
CA LEU A 459 -34.62 3.84 3.94
C LEU A 459 -34.89 4.43 5.32
N MET A 460 -34.30 3.84 6.36
CA MET A 460 -34.54 4.21 7.74
C MET A 460 -33.42 5.10 8.27
N GLN A 461 -33.77 6.04 9.14
CA GLN A 461 -32.83 6.82 9.94
C GLN A 461 -33.17 6.72 11.42
N ALA A 462 -32.21 6.34 12.24
CA ALA A 462 -32.28 6.46 13.70
C ALA A 462 -31.32 7.55 14.17
N THR A 463 -31.76 8.42 15.08
CA THR A 463 -30.81 9.33 15.76
C THR A 463 -29.76 8.50 16.50
N ALA A 464 -28.52 8.96 16.53
CA ALA A 464 -27.43 8.24 17.16
C ALA A 464 -26.42 9.20 17.77
N SER A 465 -25.79 8.77 18.86
CA SER A 465 -24.75 9.52 19.56
C SER A 465 -23.78 8.56 20.26
N LEU A 466 -22.64 9.09 20.71
CA LEU A 466 -21.76 8.38 21.63
C LEU A 466 -22.11 8.79 23.07
N ASP A 467 -22.25 7.81 23.97
CA ASP A 467 -22.39 8.07 25.41
C ASP A 467 -21.05 8.46 26.04
N ALA A 468 -21.04 8.74 27.35
CA ALA A 468 -19.82 9.12 28.08
C ALA A 468 -18.73 8.03 28.09
N ALA A 469 -19.11 6.77 27.84
CA ALA A 469 -18.18 5.64 27.72
C ALA A 469 -17.79 5.36 26.25
N GLY A 470 -18.25 6.18 25.31
CA GLY A 470 -17.99 6.03 23.87
C GLY A 470 -18.80 4.92 23.20
N ASN A 471 -19.85 4.40 23.85
CA ASN A 471 -20.77 3.44 23.24
C ASN A 471 -21.79 4.14 22.36
N VAL A 472 -22.19 3.48 21.29
CA VAL A 472 -23.23 4.01 20.40
C VAL A 472 -24.59 3.79 21.03
N THR A 473 -25.38 4.85 21.11
CA THR A 473 -26.80 4.81 21.47
C THR A 473 -27.64 5.19 20.26
N ALA A 474 -28.73 4.47 19.99
CA ALA A 474 -29.65 4.77 18.90
C ALA A 474 -31.07 5.08 19.42
N GLY A 475 -31.75 6.05 18.79
CA GLY A 475 -33.15 6.38 19.05
C GLY A 475 -34.12 5.61 18.16
N SER A 476 -35.41 5.98 18.23
CA SER A 476 -36.45 5.39 17.40
C SER A 476 -36.26 5.73 15.92
N PRO A 477 -36.31 4.74 15.01
CA PRO A 477 -36.08 4.98 13.59
C PRO A 477 -37.31 5.59 12.89
N VAL A 478 -37.07 6.39 11.86
CA VAL A 478 -38.08 6.99 10.96
C VAL A 478 -37.74 6.69 9.50
N SER A 479 -38.77 6.59 8.64
CA SER A 479 -38.59 6.42 7.19
C SER A 479 -38.19 7.75 6.53
N LEU A 480 -37.26 7.68 5.57
CA LEU A 480 -36.84 8.80 4.72
C LEU A 480 -37.49 8.80 3.35
N LEU A 481 -38.18 7.73 2.94
CA LEU A 481 -38.69 7.60 1.56
C LEU A 481 -39.83 8.54 1.21
N GLY A 482 -40.63 8.97 2.20
CA GLY A 482 -41.77 9.86 1.97
C GLY A 482 -41.37 11.18 1.30
N GLY A 483 -40.19 11.71 1.59
CA GLY A 483 -39.65 12.92 0.96
C GLY A 483 -39.11 12.70 -0.46
N CYS A 484 -38.93 11.44 -0.88
CA CYS A 484 -38.30 11.05 -2.15
C CYS A 484 -39.31 10.69 -3.26
N GLY A 485 -40.62 10.76 -2.96
CA GLY A 485 -41.66 10.29 -3.87
C GLY A 485 -41.67 8.76 -4.07
N LEU A 486 -41.11 8.01 -3.12
CA LEU A 486 -41.05 6.55 -3.12
C LEU A 486 -42.04 5.99 -2.08
N ASN A 487 -42.72 4.90 -2.41
CA ASN A 487 -43.63 4.21 -1.49
C ASN A 487 -42.97 2.92 -0.98
N VAL A 488 -42.90 2.74 0.34
CA VAL A 488 -42.26 1.57 0.96
C VAL A 488 -42.83 0.25 0.42
N ALA A 489 -44.13 0.18 0.14
CA ALA A 489 -44.79 -1.07 -0.30
C ALA A 489 -44.25 -1.61 -1.63
N ASN A 490 -43.70 -0.76 -2.50
CA ASN A 490 -43.17 -1.15 -3.81
C ASN A 490 -41.71 -0.72 -4.04
N ALA A 491 -41.11 0.05 -3.12
CA ALA A 491 -39.72 0.45 -3.25
C ALA A 491 -38.77 -0.74 -3.05
N ASP A 492 -37.77 -0.80 -3.91
CA ASP A 492 -36.55 -1.60 -3.76
C ASP A 492 -35.41 -0.62 -3.57
N VAL A 493 -34.78 -0.65 -2.40
CA VAL A 493 -33.83 0.37 -1.91
C VAL A 493 -32.56 -0.33 -1.48
N ARG A 494 -31.39 0.25 -1.83
CA ARG A 494 -30.10 -0.33 -1.48
C ARG A 494 -29.00 0.69 -1.26
N ARG A 495 -28.04 0.25 -0.42
CA ARG A 495 -26.72 0.84 -0.18
C ARG A 495 -26.73 2.37 -0.03
N PRO A 496 -27.22 2.90 1.11
CA PRO A 496 -27.00 4.28 1.44
C PRO A 496 -25.50 4.57 1.65
N ALA A 497 -25.09 5.79 1.33
CA ALA A 497 -23.76 6.33 1.56
C ALA A 497 -23.88 7.78 2.05
N VAL A 498 -22.94 8.20 2.90
CA VAL A 498 -22.93 9.54 3.50
C VAL A 498 -21.77 10.35 2.93
N SER A 499 -21.98 11.65 2.70
CA SER A 499 -20.91 12.57 2.30
C SER A 499 -19.84 12.69 3.39
N TRP A 500 -18.65 13.18 3.04
CA TRP A 500 -17.55 13.30 4.01
C TRP A 500 -17.83 14.31 5.12
N ASP A 501 -18.60 15.35 4.86
CA ASP A 501 -19.05 16.33 5.86
C ASP A 501 -20.27 15.89 6.68
N GLY A 502 -20.83 14.71 6.40
CA GLY A 502 -21.99 14.17 7.10
C GLY A 502 -23.34 14.76 6.69
N LYS A 503 -23.42 15.64 5.67
CA LYS A 503 -24.63 16.41 5.36
C LYS A 503 -25.54 15.83 4.29
N LYS A 504 -25.02 14.97 3.41
CA LYS A 504 -25.77 14.37 2.31
C LYS A 504 -25.81 12.86 2.43
N ILE A 505 -26.93 12.28 2.00
CA ILE A 505 -27.12 10.84 1.91
C ILE A 505 -27.43 10.51 0.45
N ALA A 506 -26.66 9.63 -0.17
CA ALA A 506 -26.97 9.07 -1.47
C ALA A 506 -27.43 7.62 -1.29
N PHE A 507 -28.39 7.17 -2.08
CA PHE A 507 -28.82 5.77 -2.09
C PHE A 507 -29.35 5.41 -3.47
N SER A 508 -29.61 4.14 -3.72
CA SER A 508 -30.23 3.73 -4.99
C SER A 508 -31.57 3.06 -4.76
N ALA A 509 -32.53 3.37 -5.63
CA ALA A 509 -33.88 2.84 -5.54
C ALA A 509 -34.59 2.72 -6.89
N ARG A 510 -35.65 1.90 -6.92
CA ARG A 510 -36.66 1.79 -8.00
C ARG A 510 -38.03 1.46 -7.40
N SER A 511 -39.10 1.74 -8.13
CA SER A 511 -40.48 1.56 -7.63
C SER A 511 -41.19 0.30 -8.17
N SER A 512 -40.58 -0.39 -9.13
CA SER A 512 -41.11 -1.62 -9.71
C SER A 512 -40.02 -2.45 -10.39
N ASP A 513 -40.34 -3.71 -10.68
CA ASP A 513 -39.47 -4.60 -11.46
C ASP A 513 -39.27 -4.13 -12.91
N SER A 514 -40.15 -3.27 -13.45
CA SER A 514 -39.98 -2.73 -14.81
C SER A 514 -39.09 -1.49 -14.88
N GLU A 515 -38.77 -0.89 -13.74
CA GLU A 515 -37.94 0.31 -13.65
C GLU A 515 -36.47 -0.04 -13.37
N ALA A 516 -35.57 0.79 -13.91
CA ALA A 516 -34.15 0.71 -13.59
C ALA A 516 -33.87 1.36 -12.22
N PHE A 517 -32.80 0.91 -11.57
CA PHE A 517 -32.29 1.60 -10.38
C PHE A 517 -31.83 3.00 -10.74
N ARG A 518 -32.18 3.96 -9.89
CA ARG A 518 -31.73 5.35 -9.95
C ARG A 518 -31.00 5.71 -8.68
N VAL A 519 -30.00 6.59 -8.79
CA VAL A 519 -29.33 7.18 -7.61
C VAL A 519 -30.11 8.41 -7.15
N TYR A 520 -30.51 8.40 -5.89
CA TYR A 520 -31.17 9.50 -5.18
C TYR A 520 -30.18 10.18 -4.25
N VAL A 521 -30.34 11.50 -4.07
CA VAL A 521 -29.57 12.29 -3.10
C VAL A 521 -30.52 13.03 -2.19
N ILE A 522 -30.30 12.88 -0.89
CA ILE A 522 -30.91 13.66 0.19
C ILE A 522 -29.93 14.78 0.55
N ASP A 523 -30.39 16.03 0.44
CA ASP A 523 -29.67 17.23 0.83
C ASP A 523 -30.62 18.14 1.63
N GLY A 524 -30.43 18.17 2.95
CA GLY A 524 -31.39 18.78 3.87
C GLY A 524 -32.77 18.11 3.77
N SER A 525 -33.80 18.89 3.43
CA SER A 525 -35.17 18.40 3.24
C SER A 525 -35.48 17.92 1.82
N THR A 526 -34.54 18.06 0.88
CA THR A 526 -34.75 17.69 -0.52
C THR A 526 -34.31 16.26 -0.74
N CYS A 527 -35.16 15.43 -1.35
CA CYS A 527 -34.78 14.11 -1.84
C CYS A 527 -35.25 13.93 -3.28
N ALA A 528 -34.33 13.67 -4.21
CA ALA A 528 -34.64 13.46 -5.61
C ALA A 528 -33.60 12.58 -6.30
N PRO A 529 -33.94 11.92 -7.44
CA PRO A 529 -32.95 11.32 -8.32
C PRO A 529 -31.94 12.37 -8.80
N ASP A 530 -30.65 12.06 -8.74
CA ASP A 530 -29.61 12.93 -9.30
C ASP A 530 -29.77 13.01 -10.83
N PRO A 531 -30.00 14.21 -11.40
CA PRO A 531 -30.32 14.33 -12.83
C PRO A 531 -29.13 14.01 -13.74
N THR A 532 -27.89 14.18 -13.27
CA THR A 532 -26.69 13.90 -14.04
C THR A 532 -26.41 12.41 -14.08
N ILE A 533 -26.48 11.72 -12.93
CA ILE A 533 -26.25 10.26 -12.86
C ILE A 533 -27.31 9.51 -13.66
N ASN A 534 -28.58 9.93 -13.55
CA ASN A 534 -29.70 9.24 -14.16
C ASN A 534 -30.00 9.69 -15.60
N ALA A 535 -29.16 10.54 -16.20
CA ALA A 535 -29.27 10.91 -17.60
C ALA A 535 -28.97 9.72 -18.54
N PRO A 536 -29.56 9.71 -19.75
CA PRO A 536 -29.19 8.75 -20.79
C PRO A 536 -27.68 8.74 -21.05
N PRO A 537 -27.07 7.58 -21.32
CA PRO A 537 -25.63 7.50 -21.56
C PRO A 537 -25.19 8.30 -22.80
N VAL A 538 -24.10 9.04 -22.64
CA VAL A 538 -23.40 9.77 -23.72
C VAL A 538 -21.91 9.46 -23.66
N ASP A 539 -21.20 9.63 -24.78
CA ASP A 539 -19.75 9.51 -24.82
C ASP A 539 -19.03 10.76 -24.27
N ASP A 540 -17.70 10.74 -24.23
CA ASP A 540 -16.87 11.84 -23.73
C ASP A 540 -17.09 13.17 -24.52
N GLU A 541 -17.50 13.07 -25.79
CA GLU A 541 -17.88 14.19 -26.65
C GLU A 541 -19.35 14.65 -26.47
N GLY A 542 -20.13 13.93 -25.66
CA GLY A 542 -21.54 14.22 -25.39
C GLY A 542 -22.51 13.66 -26.43
N ASN A 543 -22.06 12.81 -27.35
CA ASN A 543 -22.93 12.13 -28.30
C ASN A 543 -23.66 10.97 -27.61
N PRO A 544 -24.93 10.68 -27.95
CA PRO A 544 -25.60 9.49 -27.44
C PRO A 544 -24.85 8.21 -27.79
N VAL A 545 -24.60 7.35 -26.80
CA VAL A 545 -24.10 6.00 -27.10
C VAL A 545 -25.27 5.10 -27.53
N PRO A 546 -25.08 4.19 -28.50
CA PRO A 546 -26.16 3.33 -28.98
C PRO A 546 -26.76 2.46 -27.87
N ASP A 547 -28.09 2.49 -27.79
CA ASP A 547 -28.90 1.61 -26.94
C ASP A 547 -29.10 0.25 -27.64
N ASN A 548 -29.05 -0.83 -26.86
CA ASN A 548 -29.32 -2.19 -27.31
C ASN A 548 -30.60 -2.79 -26.68
N GLY A 549 -31.40 -1.97 -26.00
CA GLY A 549 -32.67 -2.33 -25.38
C GLY A 549 -32.53 -2.87 -23.95
N GLU A 550 -31.31 -3.05 -23.46
CA GLU A 550 -31.05 -3.45 -22.08
C GLU A 550 -31.20 -2.26 -21.12
N ARG A 551 -31.63 -2.54 -19.89
CA ARG A 551 -31.87 -1.47 -18.91
C ARG A 551 -30.56 -0.91 -18.35
N VAL A 552 -30.51 0.41 -18.26
CA VAL A 552 -29.41 1.14 -17.60
C VAL A 552 -29.73 1.34 -16.12
N HIS A 553 -29.13 0.53 -15.26
CA HIS A 553 -29.23 0.66 -13.81
C HIS A 553 -28.10 1.53 -13.29
N ASN A 554 -28.40 2.47 -12.39
CA ASN A 554 -27.41 3.25 -11.63
C ASN A 554 -27.61 2.98 -10.14
N PHE A 555 -26.61 2.42 -9.47
CA PHE A 555 -26.74 1.95 -8.09
C PHE A 555 -25.42 1.97 -7.31
N ASP A 556 -25.49 1.62 -6.02
CA ASP A 556 -24.35 1.57 -5.09
C ASP A 556 -23.50 2.88 -5.11
N PRO A 557 -24.07 4.05 -4.76
CA PRO A 557 -23.33 5.31 -4.75
C PRO A 557 -22.33 5.37 -3.59
N ALA A 558 -21.22 6.08 -3.78
CA ALA A 558 -20.20 6.37 -2.78
C ALA A 558 -19.64 7.79 -2.96
N PHE A 559 -19.54 8.54 -1.86
CA PHE A 559 -18.96 9.88 -1.89
C PHE A 559 -17.43 9.84 -1.80
N ALA A 560 -16.78 10.47 -2.76
CA ALA A 560 -15.38 10.86 -2.66
C ALA A 560 -15.19 11.96 -1.60
N PRO A 561 -13.97 12.13 -1.05
CA PRO A 561 -13.65 13.20 -0.11
C PRO A 561 -14.08 14.60 -0.58
N ASP A 562 -13.92 14.89 -1.87
CA ASP A 562 -14.28 16.17 -2.48
C ASP A 562 -15.76 16.32 -2.87
N GLY A 563 -16.61 15.38 -2.46
CA GLY A 563 -18.06 15.43 -2.66
C GLY A 563 -18.56 14.88 -4.00
N ARG A 564 -17.67 14.49 -4.93
CA ARG A 564 -18.08 13.74 -6.13
C ARG A 564 -18.71 12.40 -5.76
N ILE A 565 -19.64 11.93 -6.58
CA ILE A 565 -20.29 10.62 -6.38
C ILE A 565 -19.74 9.62 -7.39
N VAL A 566 -19.12 8.56 -6.90
CA VAL A 566 -18.84 7.35 -7.67
C VAL A 566 -20.03 6.41 -7.54
N PHE A 567 -20.43 5.75 -8.63
CA PHE A 567 -21.55 4.82 -8.63
C PHE A 567 -21.29 3.66 -9.59
N THR A 568 -22.00 2.56 -9.35
CA THR A 568 -22.01 1.39 -10.22
C THR A 568 -23.09 1.56 -11.28
N SER A 569 -22.80 1.18 -12.52
CA SER A 569 -23.81 1.25 -13.59
C SER A 569 -23.62 0.22 -14.70
N THR A 570 -24.73 -0.14 -15.35
CA THR A 570 -24.74 -1.06 -16.50
C THR A 570 -24.62 -0.36 -17.85
N ARG A 571 -24.42 0.97 -17.91
CA ARG A 571 -24.46 1.75 -19.17
C ARG A 571 -23.45 1.31 -20.25
N GLY A 572 -22.44 0.53 -19.90
CA GLY A 572 -21.40 0.07 -20.80
C GLY A 572 -20.39 1.15 -21.17
N ASN A 573 -19.66 0.96 -22.27
CA ASN A 573 -18.55 1.84 -22.60
C ASN A 573 -19.02 3.22 -23.09
N THR A 574 -18.61 4.26 -22.36
CA THR A 574 -18.85 5.67 -22.70
C THR A 574 -17.57 6.43 -22.98
N LYS A 575 -16.41 5.88 -22.61
CA LYS A 575 -15.11 6.47 -22.88
C LYS A 575 -14.40 5.72 -24.00
N ASN A 576 -13.72 6.43 -24.90
CA ASN A 576 -12.97 5.85 -26.01
C ASN A 576 -13.81 4.90 -26.89
N VAL A 577 -15.09 5.22 -27.11
CA VAL A 577 -16.10 4.29 -27.66
C VAL A 577 -15.74 3.65 -29.01
N GLY A 578 -14.90 4.32 -29.81
CA GLY A 578 -14.49 3.85 -31.14
C GLY A 578 -13.60 2.60 -31.15
N VAL A 579 -12.97 2.24 -30.03
CA VAL A 579 -12.07 1.06 -29.97
C VAL A 579 -12.84 -0.25 -29.76
N PHE A 580 -14.08 -0.18 -29.30
CA PHE A 580 -14.88 -1.34 -28.96
C PHE A 580 -15.72 -1.82 -30.13
N GLY A 581 -15.73 -3.15 -30.35
CA GLY A 581 -16.63 -3.81 -31.30
C GLY A 581 -18.06 -4.03 -30.77
N TYR A 582 -18.36 -3.53 -29.58
CA TYR A 582 -19.61 -3.70 -28.84
C TYR A 582 -20.03 -2.37 -28.19
N LYS A 583 -21.34 -2.19 -27.96
CA LYS A 583 -21.92 -0.90 -27.52
C LYS A 583 -23.08 -1.12 -26.56
N GLY A 584 -23.37 -0.09 -25.77
CA GLY A 584 -24.43 -0.09 -24.77
C GLY A 584 -24.14 -1.04 -23.60
N PRO A 585 -25.14 -1.31 -22.75
CA PRO A 585 -25.03 -2.30 -21.69
C PRO A 585 -24.59 -3.67 -22.21
N THR A 586 -23.60 -4.30 -21.58
CA THR A 586 -23.16 -5.65 -21.94
C THR A 586 -23.66 -6.68 -20.94
N ARG A 587 -23.75 -7.95 -21.36
CA ARG A 587 -23.94 -9.10 -20.45
C ARG A 587 -22.58 -9.58 -19.94
N THR A 588 -22.54 -10.25 -18.80
CA THR A 588 -21.26 -10.72 -18.23
C THR A 588 -20.84 -12.09 -18.80
N PRO A 589 -19.56 -12.29 -19.14
CA PRO A 589 -19.02 -13.62 -19.47
C PRO A 589 -19.13 -14.63 -18.31
N ALA A 590 -19.15 -14.16 -17.06
CA ALA A 590 -19.33 -15.02 -15.90
C ALA A 590 -20.68 -15.74 -15.91
N ASP A 591 -21.74 -15.04 -16.32
CA ASP A 591 -23.12 -15.52 -16.44
C ASP A 591 -23.91 -14.64 -17.45
N PRO A 592 -24.12 -15.10 -18.69
CA PRO A 592 -24.81 -14.30 -19.72
C PRO A 592 -26.25 -13.92 -19.36
N SER A 593 -26.86 -14.50 -18.31
CA SER A 593 -28.18 -14.07 -17.84
C SER A 593 -28.15 -12.75 -17.06
N ARG A 594 -26.95 -12.28 -16.66
CA ARG A 594 -26.74 -11.07 -15.87
C ARG A 594 -26.11 -9.95 -16.68
N LEU A 595 -26.40 -8.71 -16.31
CA LEU A 595 -25.74 -7.53 -16.86
C LEU A 595 -24.36 -7.33 -16.25
N ASN A 596 -23.43 -6.85 -17.09
CA ASN A 596 -22.14 -6.35 -16.69
C ASN A 596 -22.28 -4.99 -15.97
N THR A 597 -21.38 -4.70 -15.04
CA THR A 597 -21.38 -3.45 -14.28
C THR A 597 -19.98 -2.87 -14.15
N ASN A 598 -19.87 -1.57 -14.35
CA ASN A 598 -18.63 -0.81 -14.17
C ASN A 598 -18.85 0.40 -13.26
N LEU A 599 -17.76 1.03 -12.83
CA LEU A 599 -17.79 2.26 -12.04
C LEU A 599 -17.70 3.50 -12.91
N TYR A 600 -18.43 4.53 -12.48
CA TYR A 600 -18.47 5.85 -13.09
C TYR A 600 -18.43 6.92 -11.99
N VAL A 601 -17.96 8.11 -12.32
CA VAL A 601 -17.97 9.27 -11.43
C VAL A 601 -18.82 10.40 -12.03
N SER A 602 -19.64 11.03 -11.20
CA SER A 602 -20.32 12.28 -11.51
C SER A 602 -19.42 13.46 -11.16
N GLU A 603 -19.07 14.26 -12.16
CA GLU A 603 -18.22 15.43 -12.00
C GLU A 603 -18.58 16.53 -13.01
N SER A 604 -18.68 17.77 -12.53
CA SER A 604 -18.95 18.97 -13.35
C SER A 604 -20.18 18.82 -14.28
N GLY A 605 -21.24 18.17 -13.80
CA GLY A 605 -22.46 17.93 -14.57
C GLY A 605 -22.32 16.87 -15.68
N LYS A 606 -21.22 16.12 -15.71
CA LYS A 606 -20.95 15.03 -16.65
C LYS A 606 -20.67 13.72 -15.91
N ILE A 607 -20.74 12.62 -16.65
CA ILE A 607 -20.36 11.29 -16.18
C ILE A 607 -19.09 10.85 -16.88
N ARG A 608 -18.10 10.39 -16.11
CA ARG A 608 -16.87 9.77 -16.64
C ARG A 608 -16.77 8.32 -16.20
N GLN A 609 -16.48 7.43 -17.14
CA GLN A 609 -16.22 6.01 -16.86
C GLN A 609 -14.87 5.83 -16.15
N LEU A 610 -14.82 4.97 -15.15
CA LEU A 610 -13.62 4.64 -14.38
C LEU A 610 -13.10 3.23 -14.69
N THR A 611 -14.01 2.27 -14.90
CA THR A 611 -13.64 0.87 -15.12
C THR A 611 -14.31 0.26 -16.35
N PHE A 612 -13.72 -0.83 -16.87
CA PHE A 612 -14.03 -1.36 -18.22
C PHE A 612 -14.10 -2.89 -18.29
N LEU A 613 -14.05 -3.58 -17.16
CA LEU A 613 -14.09 -5.05 -17.12
C LEU A 613 -15.47 -5.60 -17.54
N LEU A 614 -15.51 -6.87 -17.93
CA LEU A 614 -16.73 -7.51 -18.47
C LEU A 614 -17.52 -8.32 -17.45
N ASN A 615 -16.99 -8.48 -16.24
CA ASN A 615 -17.74 -9.01 -15.11
C ASN A 615 -18.15 -7.89 -14.16
N GLN A 616 -18.93 -8.24 -13.15
CA GLN A 616 -19.51 -7.25 -12.26
C GLN A 616 -18.48 -6.61 -11.33
N GLU A 617 -18.33 -5.30 -11.44
CA GLU A 617 -17.67 -4.43 -10.46
C GLU A 617 -18.71 -3.71 -9.63
N LEU A 618 -18.63 -3.83 -8.31
CA LEU A 618 -19.70 -3.50 -7.38
C LEU A 618 -19.16 -2.82 -6.11
N SER A 619 -20.06 -2.19 -5.36
CA SER A 619 -19.82 -1.76 -3.97
C SER A 619 -18.61 -0.83 -3.78
N PRO A 620 -18.53 0.30 -4.51
CA PRO A 620 -17.45 1.26 -4.32
C PRO A 620 -17.45 1.83 -2.90
N SER A 621 -16.26 2.11 -2.39
CA SER A 621 -16.00 2.77 -1.10
C SER A 621 -14.68 3.52 -1.18
N PHE A 622 -14.39 4.38 -0.19
CA PHE A 622 -13.18 5.19 -0.18
C PHE A 622 -12.31 4.91 1.04
N MET A 623 -11.01 4.87 0.81
CA MET A 623 -10.00 4.92 1.85
C MET A 623 -9.87 6.35 2.37
N GLY A 624 -9.40 6.50 3.60
CA GLY A 624 -9.14 7.76 4.29
C GLY A 624 -8.08 8.63 3.64
N ASP A 625 -7.35 8.13 2.63
CA ASP A 625 -6.41 8.89 1.79
C ASP A 625 -7.01 9.30 0.43
N GLY A 626 -8.28 8.98 0.18
CA GLY A 626 -8.99 9.36 -1.03
C GLY A 626 -8.89 8.38 -2.20
N ARG A 627 -8.23 7.21 -2.03
CA ARG A 627 -8.27 6.12 -3.02
C ARG A 627 -9.60 5.38 -2.99
N LEU A 628 -10.07 4.97 -4.16
CA LEU A 628 -11.30 4.20 -4.35
C LEU A 628 -10.98 2.70 -4.18
N ILE A 629 -11.84 1.99 -3.45
CA ILE A 629 -11.83 0.53 -3.30
C ILE A 629 -13.17 -0.05 -3.74
N LEU A 630 -13.17 -1.25 -4.28
CA LEU A 630 -14.36 -1.90 -4.84
C LEU A 630 -14.24 -3.42 -4.80
N ILE A 631 -15.33 -4.11 -5.17
CA ILE A 631 -15.37 -5.55 -5.38
C ILE A 631 -15.46 -5.83 -6.87
N THR A 632 -14.71 -6.83 -7.36
CA THR A 632 -14.78 -7.32 -8.74
C THR A 632 -15.04 -8.82 -8.78
N GLU A 633 -15.91 -9.26 -9.70
CA GLU A 633 -16.10 -10.67 -10.01
C GLU A 633 -15.04 -11.17 -10.99
N LYS A 634 -14.37 -12.26 -10.61
CA LYS A 634 -13.34 -12.91 -11.42
C LYS A 634 -13.81 -14.31 -11.76
N ARG A 635 -14.10 -14.56 -13.03
CA ARG A 635 -14.49 -15.88 -13.53
C ARG A 635 -13.64 -16.27 -14.74
N ALA A 636 -12.90 -17.36 -14.63
CA ALA A 636 -12.08 -17.95 -15.69
C ALA A 636 -12.08 -19.49 -15.54
N PRO A 637 -11.67 -20.29 -16.53
CA PRO A 637 -11.60 -21.75 -16.39
C PRO A 637 -10.85 -22.17 -15.12
N GLY A 638 -11.47 -23.04 -14.34
CA GLY A 638 -10.96 -23.53 -13.06
C GLY A 638 -10.83 -22.46 -11.98
N PHE A 639 -11.45 -21.29 -12.13
CA PHE A 639 -11.24 -20.14 -11.25
C PHE A 639 -12.48 -19.28 -11.03
N TYR A 640 -12.76 -18.95 -9.77
CA TYR A 640 -13.82 -18.02 -9.38
C TYR A 640 -13.40 -17.25 -8.12
N GLN A 641 -13.60 -15.93 -8.11
CA GLN A 641 -13.49 -15.09 -6.91
C GLN A 641 -14.45 -13.89 -6.96
N LEU A 642 -14.90 -13.43 -5.78
CA LEU A 642 -15.18 -11.99 -5.58
C LEU A 642 -13.97 -11.39 -4.86
N ALA A 643 -13.34 -10.39 -5.46
CA ALA A 643 -12.04 -9.88 -5.01
C ALA A 643 -12.06 -8.37 -4.80
N GLY A 644 -11.30 -7.87 -3.83
CA GLY A 644 -11.12 -6.44 -3.61
C GLY A 644 -10.17 -5.82 -4.64
N ARG A 645 -10.50 -4.65 -5.18
CA ARG A 645 -9.61 -3.84 -6.03
C ARG A 645 -9.46 -2.44 -5.44
N ARG A 646 -8.43 -1.72 -5.88
CA ARG A 646 -8.28 -0.27 -5.67
C ARG A 646 -7.99 0.44 -6.99
N LEU A 647 -8.37 1.70 -7.08
CA LEU A 647 -7.95 2.63 -8.14
C LEU A 647 -7.88 4.07 -7.64
N ASN A 648 -7.16 4.92 -8.36
CA ASN A 648 -7.19 6.37 -8.16
C ASN A 648 -8.39 6.97 -8.92
N LEU A 649 -8.95 8.09 -8.43
CA LEU A 649 -10.16 8.67 -9.02
C LEU A 649 -9.91 9.33 -10.39
N ASP A 650 -8.66 9.55 -10.75
CA ASP A 650 -8.24 9.96 -12.10
C ASP A 650 -8.27 8.80 -13.12
N GLY A 651 -8.52 7.57 -12.66
CA GLY A 651 -8.59 6.36 -13.49
C GLY A 651 -7.32 5.51 -13.45
N GLY A 652 -6.19 6.03 -12.95
CA GLY A 652 -4.92 5.32 -12.89
C GLY A 652 -4.83 4.30 -11.74
N ASP A 653 -3.80 3.44 -11.80
CA ASP A 653 -3.45 2.44 -10.77
C ASP A 653 -4.61 1.48 -10.44
N TYR A 654 -5.27 0.94 -11.47
CA TYR A 654 -6.22 -0.17 -11.28
C TYR A 654 -5.46 -1.41 -10.80
N HIS A 655 -5.59 -1.74 -9.51
CA HIS A 655 -4.69 -2.65 -8.81
C HIS A 655 -5.46 -3.67 -7.96
N PRO A 656 -4.99 -4.94 -7.89
CA PRO A 656 -5.34 -5.85 -6.80
C PRO A 656 -5.33 -5.23 -5.38
N LEU A 657 -6.28 -5.60 -4.52
CA LEU A 657 -6.24 -5.26 -3.09
C LEU A 657 -6.07 -6.52 -2.22
N PHE A 658 -7.14 -7.27 -1.97
CA PHE A 658 -7.15 -8.51 -1.19
C PHE A 658 -8.16 -9.51 -1.77
N GLY A 659 -8.06 -10.80 -1.42
CA GLY A 659 -9.00 -11.82 -1.87
C GLY A 659 -8.89 -12.14 -3.37
N GLN A 660 -7.70 -11.95 -3.95
CA GLN A 660 -7.49 -12.22 -5.38
C GLN A 660 -7.56 -13.70 -5.74
N ARG A 661 -7.53 -14.58 -4.74
CA ARG A 661 -7.51 -16.04 -4.78
C ARG A 661 -8.17 -16.56 -3.51
N GLY A 662 -8.47 -17.87 -3.49
CA GLY A 662 -9.00 -18.56 -2.33
C GLY A 662 -8.10 -18.53 -1.09
N THR A 663 -6.87 -18.03 -1.20
CA THR A 663 -5.86 -18.04 -0.14
C THR A 663 -6.29 -17.36 1.17
N ILE A 664 -7.32 -16.49 1.12
CA ILE A 664 -7.96 -15.93 2.31
C ILE A 664 -8.78 -16.96 3.12
N ASP A 665 -8.80 -18.25 2.72
CA ASP A 665 -9.62 -19.37 3.22
C ASP A 665 -11.10 -19.30 2.78
N TYR A 666 -11.37 -18.45 1.80
CA TYR A 666 -12.69 -18.12 1.24
C TYR A 666 -12.51 -17.71 -0.23
N ASN A 667 -13.51 -17.92 -1.08
CA ASN A 667 -13.48 -17.45 -2.48
C ASN A 667 -14.23 -16.13 -2.72
N GLN A 668 -14.82 -15.53 -1.68
CA GLN A 668 -15.47 -14.23 -1.78
C GLN A 668 -14.97 -13.28 -0.70
N PHE A 669 -14.55 -12.10 -1.15
CA PHE A 669 -14.22 -10.91 -0.38
C PHE A 669 -15.22 -9.81 -0.78
N THR A 670 -16.05 -9.34 0.15
CA THR A 670 -17.15 -8.41 -0.13
C THR A 670 -17.30 -7.32 0.94
N ASP A 671 -18.09 -6.28 0.63
CA ASP A 671 -18.44 -5.17 1.54
C ASP A 671 -17.23 -4.57 2.29
N VAL A 672 -16.18 -4.19 1.56
CA VAL A 672 -14.95 -3.64 2.14
C VAL A 672 -15.08 -2.16 2.52
N VAL A 673 -14.60 -1.81 3.71
CA VAL A 673 -14.46 -0.42 4.19
C VAL A 673 -13.12 -0.23 4.90
N GLU A 674 -12.57 0.99 4.87
CA GLU A 674 -11.42 1.36 5.71
C GLU A 674 -11.89 1.88 7.08
N LEU A 675 -11.29 1.36 8.15
CA LEU A 675 -11.52 1.82 9.52
C LEU A 675 -10.60 3.01 9.85
N ALA A 676 -10.90 3.72 10.93
CA ALA A 676 -10.16 4.91 11.37
C ALA A 676 -8.66 4.64 11.67
N ASP A 677 -8.27 3.39 11.92
CA ASP A 677 -6.87 2.97 12.08
C ASP A 677 -6.20 2.52 10.76
N LYS A 678 -6.87 2.73 9.63
CA LYS A 678 -6.50 2.31 8.28
C LYS A 678 -6.42 0.79 8.05
N ASN A 679 -6.95 -0.02 8.98
CA ASN A 679 -7.23 -1.41 8.66
C ASN A 679 -8.49 -1.51 7.79
N LEU A 680 -8.60 -2.58 7.01
CA LEU A 680 -9.82 -2.85 6.25
C LEU A 680 -10.72 -3.79 7.05
N ALA A 681 -12.03 -3.52 7.07
CA ALA A 681 -13.04 -4.50 7.46
C ALA A 681 -13.74 -5.02 6.20
N ALA A 682 -13.99 -6.32 6.13
CA ALA A 682 -14.63 -6.96 4.98
C ALA A 682 -15.39 -8.23 5.41
N ILE A 683 -16.24 -8.72 4.51
CA ILE A 683 -17.02 -9.94 4.67
C ILE A 683 -16.43 -11.04 3.79
N PHE A 684 -16.10 -12.17 4.41
CA PHE A 684 -15.57 -13.35 3.71
C PHE A 684 -16.62 -14.45 3.63
N SER A 685 -16.81 -15.04 2.45
CA SER A 685 -17.81 -16.09 2.22
C SER A 685 -17.41 -17.08 1.12
N GLU A 686 -18.20 -18.13 0.98
CA GLU A 686 -18.09 -19.09 -0.13
C GLU A 686 -19.11 -18.78 -1.23
N LYS A 687 -18.78 -19.14 -2.46
CA LYS A 687 -19.74 -19.17 -3.57
C LYS A 687 -20.95 -20.00 -3.16
N GLY A 688 -22.13 -19.38 -3.23
CA GLY A 688 -23.39 -19.99 -2.78
C GLY A 688 -23.88 -19.46 -1.43
N ALA A 689 -23.11 -18.63 -0.72
CA ALA A 689 -23.60 -17.90 0.43
C ALA A 689 -24.81 -17.03 0.04
N VAL A 690 -25.91 -17.20 0.77
CA VAL A 690 -27.14 -16.45 0.54
C VAL A 690 -27.14 -15.14 1.31
N HIS A 691 -27.92 -14.17 0.85
CA HIS A 691 -28.06 -12.84 1.45
C HIS A 691 -26.75 -12.06 1.60
N GLY A 692 -25.72 -12.38 0.81
CA GLY A 692 -24.38 -11.78 0.93
C GLY A 692 -23.76 -11.93 2.32
N ALA A 693 -24.15 -12.96 3.07
CA ALA A 693 -23.72 -13.18 4.45
C ALA A 693 -22.37 -13.89 4.52
N GLY A 694 -21.59 -13.61 5.55
CA GLY A 694 -20.32 -14.28 5.76
C GLY A 694 -19.65 -13.98 7.09
N THR A 695 -18.34 -14.14 7.11
CA THR A 695 -17.47 -13.91 8.26
C THR A 695 -16.94 -12.48 8.27
N LEU A 696 -17.03 -11.77 9.40
CA LEU A 696 -16.41 -10.46 9.56
C LEU A 696 -14.90 -10.60 9.84
N ALA A 697 -14.08 -10.02 8.95
CA ALA A 697 -12.64 -10.01 9.06
C ALA A 697 -12.09 -8.58 9.12
N VAL A 698 -10.98 -8.39 9.84
CA VAL A 698 -10.17 -7.17 9.80
C VAL A 698 -8.78 -7.49 9.26
N ILE A 699 -8.29 -6.60 8.39
CA ILE A 699 -7.05 -6.79 7.63
C ILE A 699 -6.11 -5.62 7.90
N ASN A 700 -4.95 -5.95 8.46
CA ASN A 700 -3.88 -5.00 8.70
C ASN A 700 -2.92 -4.97 7.51
N ARG A 701 -3.16 -4.05 6.56
CA ARG A 701 -2.40 -3.98 5.29
C ARG A 701 -0.89 -3.78 5.45
N SER A 702 -0.42 -3.35 6.62
CA SER A 702 1.01 -3.07 6.87
C SER A 702 1.80 -4.27 7.43
N ILE A 703 1.17 -5.43 7.58
CA ILE A 703 1.83 -6.64 8.07
C ILE A 703 1.47 -7.83 7.19
N GLY A 704 2.41 -8.75 7.01
CA GLY A 704 2.13 -10.13 6.63
C GLY A 704 1.58 -10.38 5.22
N VAL A 705 1.23 -11.63 4.97
CA VAL A 705 0.44 -12.08 3.81
C VAL A 705 -0.99 -12.40 4.26
N ASP A 706 -1.92 -12.33 3.31
CA ASP A 706 -3.33 -12.68 3.39
C ASP A 706 -3.60 -14.16 3.03
N GLN A 707 -2.67 -15.06 3.38
CA GLN A 707 -2.75 -16.49 3.02
C GLN A 707 -3.01 -17.41 4.23
N PRO A 708 -4.15 -17.27 4.97
CA PRO A 708 -4.48 -18.16 6.09
C PRO A 708 -4.94 -19.56 5.69
N SER A 709 -5.32 -19.79 4.44
CA SER A 709 -5.83 -21.09 3.96
C SER A 709 -4.84 -22.22 4.19
N LYS A 710 -5.39 -23.42 4.38
CA LYS A 710 -4.64 -24.68 4.44
C LYS A 710 -4.97 -25.63 3.28
N ASN A 711 -5.90 -25.23 2.41
CA ASN A 711 -6.36 -26.06 1.31
C ASN A 711 -5.40 -25.92 0.13
N PRO A 712 -4.71 -26.99 -0.31
CA PRO A 712 -3.75 -26.89 -1.39
C PRO A 712 -4.35 -26.48 -2.73
N ASP A 713 -5.64 -26.77 -2.98
CA ASP A 713 -6.33 -26.42 -4.22
C ASP A 713 -6.58 -24.91 -4.38
N GLU A 714 -6.45 -24.12 -3.31
CA GLU A 714 -6.63 -22.67 -3.33
C GLU A 714 -5.38 -21.91 -3.74
N TYR A 715 -4.26 -22.64 -3.85
CA TYR A 715 -2.99 -22.13 -4.30
C TYR A 715 -2.72 -22.66 -5.71
N ALA A 716 -1.98 -21.90 -6.52
CA ALA A 716 -1.59 -22.40 -7.84
C ALA A 716 -0.51 -23.51 -7.73
N GLN A 717 0.03 -23.73 -6.54
CA GLN A 717 0.90 -24.84 -6.17
C GLN A 717 0.49 -25.33 -4.77
N ASP A 718 0.46 -26.65 -4.57
CA ASP A 718 0.27 -27.26 -3.25
C ASP A 718 1.26 -26.70 -2.20
N PRO A 719 0.80 -26.03 -1.13
CA PRO A 719 1.64 -25.55 -0.05
C PRO A 719 2.41 -26.67 0.68
N ALA A 720 1.91 -27.90 0.69
CA ALA A 720 2.62 -29.04 1.26
C ALA A 720 3.86 -29.43 0.45
N ALA A 721 3.89 -29.10 -0.85
CA ALA A 721 5.10 -29.22 -1.67
C ALA A 721 6.13 -28.10 -1.41
N MET A 722 5.82 -27.14 -0.51
CA MET A 722 6.67 -25.99 -0.21
C MET A 722 7.43 -26.07 1.13
N ASP A 723 7.19 -27.06 1.99
CA ASP A 723 7.78 -27.20 3.36
C ASP A 723 7.71 -25.94 4.26
N TRP A 724 6.95 -24.89 3.88
CA TRP A 724 7.07 -23.49 4.32
C TRP A 724 5.72 -22.74 4.26
N PRO A 725 5.38 -21.73 5.11
CA PRO A 725 6.20 -21.01 6.08
C PRO A 725 6.13 -21.44 7.55
N ASN A 726 7.24 -21.25 8.27
CA ASN A 726 7.30 -21.39 9.73
C ASN A 726 6.42 -20.33 10.40
N PRO A 727 5.30 -20.72 11.05
CA PRO A 727 4.33 -19.78 11.58
C PRO A 727 4.86 -18.92 12.73
N GLN A 728 5.99 -19.28 13.36
CA GLN A 728 6.59 -18.51 14.45
C GLN A 728 7.22 -17.19 13.97
N PHE A 729 7.69 -17.14 12.73
CA PHE A 729 8.36 -15.97 12.15
C PHE A 729 7.45 -15.16 11.22
N PHE A 730 6.21 -15.64 11.03
CA PHE A 730 5.29 -15.13 10.03
C PHE A 730 4.06 -14.48 10.67
N GLN A 731 3.94 -13.16 10.51
CA GLN A 731 2.76 -12.40 10.95
C GLN A 731 1.68 -12.46 9.87
N ARG A 732 0.43 -12.73 10.25
CA ARG A 732 -0.73 -12.71 9.33
C ARG A 732 -1.35 -11.32 9.25
N SER A 733 -1.81 -10.93 8.06
CA SER A 733 -2.53 -9.66 7.86
C SER A 733 -3.98 -9.75 8.30
N ILE A 734 -4.58 -10.94 8.22
CA ILE A 734 -6.01 -11.21 8.45
C ILE A 734 -6.26 -11.65 9.90
N LYS A 735 -7.30 -11.08 10.50
CA LYS A 735 -7.90 -11.53 11.76
C LYS A 735 -9.41 -11.75 11.56
N ILE A 736 -9.88 -12.96 11.86
CA ILE A 736 -11.31 -13.22 12.07
C ILE A 736 -11.67 -12.69 13.45
N ILE A 737 -12.51 -11.67 13.51
CA ILE A 737 -12.69 -10.89 14.75
C ILE A 737 -13.66 -11.60 15.70
N ASP A 738 -14.71 -12.21 15.16
CA ASP A 738 -15.67 -13.01 15.90
C ASP A 738 -15.66 -14.47 15.38
N PRO A 739 -14.77 -15.33 15.90
CA PRO A 739 -14.70 -16.73 15.48
C PRO A 739 -15.93 -17.55 15.90
N ALA A 740 -16.81 -17.01 16.75
CA ALA A 740 -18.05 -17.67 17.14
C ALA A 740 -19.19 -17.45 16.13
N ALA A 741 -19.03 -16.55 15.16
CA ALA A 741 -20.03 -16.24 14.14
C ALA A 741 -19.39 -16.10 12.74
N THR A 742 -18.94 -17.24 12.20
CA THR A 742 -18.37 -17.32 10.84
C THR A 742 -19.38 -17.82 9.81
N GLY A 743 -20.53 -18.31 10.27
CA GLY A 743 -21.53 -18.92 9.41
C GLY A 743 -21.08 -20.25 8.78
N ARG A 744 -20.01 -20.86 9.32
CA ARG A 744 -19.48 -22.16 8.94
C ARG A 744 -19.45 -23.11 10.14
N GLY A 745 -19.68 -24.40 9.88
CA GLY A 745 -19.48 -25.48 10.85
C GLY A 745 -20.36 -25.34 12.10
N ALA A 746 -19.74 -25.37 13.28
CA ALA A 746 -20.45 -25.29 14.56
C ALA A 746 -20.62 -23.86 15.10
N THR A 747 -20.28 -22.83 14.32
CA THR A 747 -20.42 -21.42 14.72
C THR A 747 -21.87 -20.95 14.63
N GLN A 748 -22.22 -19.86 15.30
CA GLN A 748 -23.58 -19.30 15.31
C GLN A 748 -23.59 -17.82 14.95
N GLY A 749 -24.07 -17.58 13.73
CA GLY A 749 -24.34 -16.27 13.17
C GLY A 749 -23.42 -15.91 12.02
N ALA A 750 -23.84 -14.91 11.26
CA ALA A 750 -23.14 -14.40 10.10
C ALA A 750 -23.30 -12.88 10.01
N TYR A 751 -22.34 -12.23 9.36
CA TYR A 751 -22.27 -10.78 9.22
C TYR A 751 -22.45 -10.36 7.78
N ARG A 752 -22.87 -9.11 7.58
CA ARG A 752 -22.72 -8.39 6.31
C ARG A 752 -22.62 -6.88 6.53
N SER A 753 -22.14 -6.17 5.51
CA SER A 753 -22.21 -4.70 5.42
C SER A 753 -21.61 -3.94 6.61
N PRO A 754 -20.30 -4.10 6.89
CA PRO A 754 -19.61 -3.31 7.90
C PRO A 754 -19.49 -1.84 7.49
N ALA A 755 -19.55 -0.95 8.47
CA ALA A 755 -19.34 0.48 8.33
C ALA A 755 -18.52 1.05 9.49
N PRO A 756 -17.60 2.01 9.24
CA PRO A 756 -16.76 2.60 10.28
C PRO A 756 -17.55 3.56 11.17
N LEU A 757 -17.29 3.49 12.47
CA LEU A 757 -17.80 4.46 13.47
C LEU A 757 -16.69 5.40 13.95
N PRO A 758 -17.00 6.64 14.37
CA PRO A 758 -16.01 7.61 14.83
C PRO A 758 -15.29 7.17 16.12
N ASN A 759 -15.87 6.28 16.93
CA ASN A 759 -15.20 5.69 18.10
C ASN A 759 -14.22 4.55 17.72
N GLY A 760 -14.01 4.29 16.43
CA GLY A 760 -13.11 3.25 15.94
C GLY A 760 -13.65 1.82 16.03
N LYS A 761 -14.94 1.64 16.35
CA LYS A 761 -15.67 0.36 16.28
C LYS A 761 -16.31 0.17 14.89
N ILE A 762 -16.92 -0.99 14.67
CA ILE A 762 -17.59 -1.36 13.42
C ILE A 762 -19.10 -1.43 13.66
N LEU A 763 -19.89 -0.69 12.90
CA LEU A 763 -21.33 -0.91 12.80
C LEU A 763 -21.58 -1.95 11.71
N VAL A 764 -22.32 -3.02 12.00
CA VAL A 764 -22.45 -4.14 11.06
C VAL A 764 -23.82 -4.80 11.19
N SER A 765 -24.30 -5.40 10.10
CA SER A 765 -25.51 -6.23 10.10
C SER A 765 -25.14 -7.66 10.53
N TYR A 766 -25.90 -8.22 11.47
CA TYR A 766 -25.65 -9.54 12.05
C TYR A 766 -26.92 -10.39 12.01
N ALA A 767 -26.84 -11.61 11.48
CA ALA A 767 -27.92 -12.58 11.55
C ALA A 767 -27.58 -13.60 12.66
N PRO A 768 -28.37 -13.70 13.74
CA PRO A 768 -28.14 -14.68 14.80
C PRO A 768 -28.46 -16.10 14.34
N ASN A 769 -27.88 -17.10 15.02
CA ASN A 769 -28.18 -18.53 14.85
C ASN A 769 -27.92 -19.11 13.45
N VAL A 770 -27.14 -18.43 12.60
CA VAL A 770 -26.73 -18.97 11.29
C VAL A 770 -25.61 -19.99 11.48
N VAL A 771 -25.88 -21.26 11.14
CA VAL A 771 -24.89 -22.35 11.14
C VAL A 771 -24.40 -22.71 9.73
N ASP A 772 -25.17 -22.32 8.72
CA ASP A 772 -24.90 -22.54 7.29
C ASP A 772 -25.32 -21.30 6.50
N VAL A 773 -24.35 -20.53 6.01
CA VAL A 773 -24.57 -19.33 5.20
C VAL A 773 -25.19 -19.62 3.83
N THR A 774 -25.29 -20.87 3.41
CA THR A 774 -25.98 -21.24 2.16
C THR A 774 -27.48 -21.51 2.36
N ALA A 775 -27.94 -21.61 3.61
CA ALA A 775 -29.29 -22.08 3.93
C ALA A 775 -29.91 -21.42 5.18
N PHE A 776 -30.20 -20.12 5.12
CA PHE A 776 -30.95 -19.39 6.17
C PHE A 776 -31.83 -18.29 5.58
N ASP A 777 -32.78 -17.74 6.34
CA ASP A 777 -33.87 -16.88 5.84
C ASP A 777 -33.67 -15.37 6.12
N GLY A 778 -32.42 -14.90 6.26
CA GLY A 778 -32.14 -13.51 6.65
C GLY A 778 -32.35 -13.24 8.14
N LYS A 779 -33.05 -12.14 8.46
CA LYS A 779 -33.30 -11.52 9.77
C LYS A 779 -32.06 -10.86 10.39
N PHE A 780 -31.40 -10.03 9.60
CA PHE A 780 -30.28 -9.24 10.08
C PHE A 780 -30.71 -8.16 11.09
N GLU A 781 -30.03 -8.08 12.22
CA GLU A 781 -30.07 -6.97 13.18
C GLU A 781 -28.82 -6.09 13.04
N LEU A 782 -28.84 -4.89 13.60
CA LEU A 782 -27.67 -4.01 13.67
C LEU A 782 -26.97 -4.17 15.00
N VAL A 783 -25.64 -4.38 14.93
CA VAL A 783 -24.77 -4.55 16.09
C VAL A 783 -23.52 -3.68 15.93
N VAL A 784 -22.90 -3.35 17.06
CA VAL A 784 -21.57 -2.73 17.10
C VAL A 784 -20.55 -3.79 17.51
N VAL A 785 -19.49 -3.94 16.72
CA VAL A 785 -18.39 -4.88 16.99
C VAL A 785 -17.10 -4.11 17.28
N ASP A 786 -16.44 -4.47 18.36
CA ASP A 786 -15.10 -3.99 18.67
C ASP A 786 -14.06 -4.77 17.82
N PRO A 787 -13.28 -4.10 16.94
CA PRO A 787 -12.31 -4.78 16.07
C PRO A 787 -11.11 -5.37 16.81
N ILE A 788 -10.86 -4.95 18.05
CA ILE A 788 -9.76 -5.43 18.89
C ILE A 788 -10.21 -6.67 19.66
N THR A 789 -11.35 -6.62 20.34
CA THR A 789 -11.80 -7.71 21.22
C THR A 789 -12.74 -8.71 20.55
N GLY A 790 -13.41 -8.33 19.46
CA GLY A 790 -14.49 -9.11 18.85
C GLY A 790 -15.81 -9.03 19.60
N GLN A 791 -15.89 -8.23 20.67
CA GLN A 791 -17.11 -8.07 21.43
C GLN A 791 -18.21 -7.43 20.57
N ARG A 792 -19.34 -8.13 20.46
CA ARG A 792 -20.56 -7.67 19.80
C ARG A 792 -21.53 -7.06 20.81
N THR A 793 -22.09 -5.92 20.47
CA THR A 793 -23.12 -5.21 21.24
C THR A 793 -24.36 -4.98 20.38
N PRO A 794 -25.55 -5.49 20.76
CA PRO A 794 -26.79 -5.23 20.04
C PRO A 794 -27.13 -3.73 20.00
N LEU A 795 -27.68 -3.26 18.88
CA LEU A 795 -28.07 -1.86 18.71
C LEU A 795 -29.52 -1.69 18.28
N LEU A 796 -29.92 -2.29 17.15
CA LEU A 796 -31.29 -2.24 16.64
C LEU A 796 -31.67 -3.61 16.08
N SER A 797 -32.90 -4.06 16.32
CA SER A 797 -33.41 -5.32 15.79
C SER A 797 -34.89 -5.22 15.42
N ASP A 798 -35.29 -6.00 14.42
CA ASP A 798 -36.68 -6.23 14.07
C ASP A 798 -36.80 -7.71 13.65
N GLY A 799 -37.43 -8.54 14.49
CA GLY A 799 -37.52 -9.98 14.23
C GLY A 799 -38.28 -10.37 12.96
N SER A 800 -38.90 -9.41 12.26
CA SER A 800 -39.65 -9.61 11.02
C SER A 800 -38.92 -9.14 9.75
N ALA A 801 -37.78 -8.46 9.87
CA ALA A 801 -37.12 -7.80 8.74
C ALA A 801 -35.59 -7.94 8.79
N ASP A 802 -34.96 -7.68 7.64
CA ASP A 802 -33.54 -7.43 7.52
C ASP A 802 -33.23 -5.95 7.76
N LEU A 803 -32.31 -5.66 8.68
CA LEU A 803 -31.67 -4.36 8.82
C LEU A 803 -30.26 -4.45 8.23
N ILE A 804 -30.06 -3.85 7.06
CA ILE A 804 -28.84 -4.04 6.25
C ILE A 804 -28.28 -2.72 5.71
N TRP A 805 -27.02 -2.77 5.25
CA TRP A 805 -26.26 -1.62 4.74
C TRP A 805 -26.29 -0.40 5.67
N PRO A 806 -25.99 -0.57 6.97
CA PRO A 806 -25.93 0.56 7.88
C PRO A 806 -24.76 1.48 7.53
N VAL A 807 -24.98 2.79 7.63
CA VAL A 807 -23.96 3.82 7.54
C VAL A 807 -24.18 4.84 8.66
N ALA A 808 -23.09 5.28 9.27
CA ALA A 808 -23.13 6.30 10.30
C ALA A 808 -23.00 7.71 9.70
N VAL A 809 -23.77 8.66 10.23
CA VAL A 809 -23.79 10.05 9.78
C VAL A 809 -22.96 10.91 10.74
N TYR A 810 -21.77 11.28 10.29
CA TYR A 810 -20.81 12.15 10.98
C TYR A 810 -19.83 12.76 9.96
N ALA A 811 -19.15 13.83 10.34
CA ALA A 811 -18.09 14.42 9.55
C ALA A 811 -16.78 13.65 9.72
N ARG A 812 -16.14 13.34 8.60
CA ARG A 812 -14.82 12.71 8.50
C ARG A 812 -13.77 13.74 8.15
N ALA A 813 -12.53 13.53 8.58
CA ALA A 813 -11.42 14.43 8.26
C ALA A 813 -11.06 14.35 6.77
N ASP A 814 -11.42 15.37 5.99
CA ASP A 814 -11.12 15.43 4.55
C ASP A 814 -9.61 15.55 4.28
N ARG A 815 -9.06 14.56 3.57
CA ARG A 815 -7.65 14.53 3.12
C ARG A 815 -7.51 14.75 1.62
N GLY A 816 -8.59 15.10 0.94
CA GLY A 816 -8.67 15.22 -0.51
C GLY A 816 -8.67 13.87 -1.21
N VAL A 817 -8.75 13.94 -2.55
CA VAL A 817 -8.68 12.77 -3.43
C VAL A 817 -7.23 12.49 -3.79
N PHE A 818 -6.84 11.22 -3.68
CA PHE A 818 -5.51 10.77 -4.07
C PHE A 818 -5.30 10.91 -5.58
N LYS A 819 -4.16 11.47 -5.97
CA LYS A 819 -3.75 11.62 -7.38
C LYS A 819 -2.66 10.62 -7.72
N SER A 820 -2.73 10.07 -8.92
CA SER A 820 -1.67 9.25 -9.48
C SER A 820 -0.34 10.00 -9.48
N ARG A 821 0.74 9.29 -9.17
CA ARG A 821 2.06 9.86 -8.94
C ARG A 821 3.14 8.90 -9.42
N ILE A 822 4.27 9.46 -9.81
CA ILE A 822 5.38 8.71 -10.42
C ILE A 822 6.39 8.16 -9.40
N ASP A 823 6.22 8.45 -8.10
CA ASP A 823 7.04 7.92 -6.99
C ASP A 823 6.47 6.62 -6.39
N GLU A 824 5.41 6.05 -6.98
CA GLU A 824 4.89 4.75 -6.59
C GLU A 824 5.71 3.64 -7.25
N ALA A 825 6.31 2.77 -6.44
CA ALA A 825 7.19 1.75 -6.99
C ALA A 825 6.47 0.65 -7.79
N ASN A 826 5.19 0.43 -7.52
CA ASN A 826 4.28 -0.39 -8.31
C ASN A 826 2.97 0.39 -8.43
N GLY A 827 2.64 0.87 -9.62
CA GLY A 827 1.54 1.85 -9.83
C GLY A 827 2.01 3.26 -10.20
N ALA A 828 3.30 3.47 -10.51
CA ALA A 828 3.78 4.74 -11.06
C ALA A 828 3.07 5.02 -12.38
N THR A 829 2.13 5.97 -12.33
CA THR A 829 1.23 6.24 -13.43
C THR A 829 0.97 7.73 -13.60
N THR A 830 0.81 8.14 -14.85
CA THR A 830 0.34 9.46 -15.26
C THR A 830 -0.83 9.26 -16.21
N VAL A 831 -1.92 10.00 -16.00
CA VAL A 831 -3.07 9.99 -16.90
C VAL A 831 -3.09 11.28 -17.71
N TYR A 832 -2.78 11.18 -19.00
CA TYR A 832 -2.81 12.29 -19.94
C TYR A 832 -4.21 12.47 -20.54
N THR A 833 -4.58 13.71 -20.84
CA THR A 833 -5.91 14.04 -21.40
C THR A 833 -5.86 14.74 -22.75
N ASP A 834 -4.66 14.99 -23.28
CA ASP A 834 -4.50 15.63 -24.59
C ASP A 834 -4.80 14.66 -25.74
N ASP A 835 -5.07 15.22 -26.92
CA ASP A 835 -5.53 14.46 -28.09
C ASP A 835 -4.55 13.38 -28.57
N SER A 836 -3.25 13.51 -28.27
CA SER A 836 -2.26 12.53 -28.69
C SER A 836 -2.20 11.29 -27.78
N HIS A 837 -2.72 11.38 -26.55
CA HIS A 837 -2.67 10.30 -25.58
C HIS A 837 -4.05 9.75 -25.19
N LYS A 838 -5.12 10.57 -25.25
CA LYS A 838 -6.42 10.27 -24.61
C LYS A 838 -7.13 8.98 -25.04
N SER A 839 -6.74 8.36 -26.16
CA SER A 839 -7.32 7.11 -26.68
C SER A 839 -6.45 5.87 -26.46
N LEU A 840 -5.23 6.03 -25.95
CA LEU A 840 -4.22 4.96 -25.86
C LEU A 840 -3.75 4.77 -24.42
N SER A 841 -3.16 3.62 -24.13
CA SER A 841 -2.38 3.40 -22.91
C SER A 841 -0.99 2.90 -23.26
N GLU A 842 0.03 3.46 -22.62
CA GLU A 842 1.40 2.97 -22.71
C GLU A 842 1.78 2.25 -21.43
N ILE A 843 2.24 1.01 -21.55
CA ILE A 843 2.64 0.18 -20.43
C ILE A 843 4.12 -0.16 -20.56
N THR A 844 4.89 0.20 -19.54
CA THR A 844 6.25 -0.30 -19.34
C THR A 844 6.22 -1.40 -18.27
N PHE A 845 6.33 -2.65 -18.68
CA PHE A 845 6.63 -3.76 -17.77
C PHE A 845 8.11 -3.72 -17.43
N VAL A 846 8.44 -3.46 -16.17
CA VAL A 846 9.82 -3.35 -15.67
C VAL A 846 10.52 -4.71 -15.69
N ASP A 847 9.83 -5.78 -15.29
CA ASP A 847 10.33 -7.16 -15.35
C ASP A 847 9.11 -8.10 -15.45
N LEU A 848 8.79 -8.54 -16.67
CA LEU A 848 7.59 -9.33 -16.93
C LEU A 848 7.62 -10.73 -16.28
N PRO A 849 8.73 -11.48 -16.35
CA PRO A 849 8.86 -12.75 -15.63
C PRO A 849 8.63 -12.62 -14.13
N MET A 850 9.07 -11.52 -13.53
CA MET A 850 8.88 -11.26 -12.11
C MET A 850 7.41 -11.00 -11.73
N ILE A 851 6.70 -10.11 -12.43
CA ILE A 851 5.26 -9.87 -12.18
C ILE A 851 4.41 -11.10 -12.53
N ALA A 852 4.83 -11.93 -13.49
CA ALA A 852 4.18 -13.20 -13.78
C ALA A 852 4.12 -14.09 -12.53
N THR A 853 5.17 -14.12 -11.70
CA THR A 853 5.13 -14.84 -10.42
C THR A 853 4.16 -14.25 -9.39
N LEU A 854 3.56 -13.07 -9.62
CA LEU A 854 2.49 -12.53 -8.77
C LEU A 854 1.11 -12.79 -9.40
N LEU A 855 1.01 -12.60 -10.71
CA LEU A 855 -0.23 -12.77 -11.49
C LEU A 855 -0.64 -14.24 -11.64
N PHE A 856 0.33 -15.16 -11.78
CA PHE A 856 0.05 -16.59 -11.97
C PHE A 856 0.17 -17.38 -10.67
N GLN A 857 1.18 -17.13 -9.84
CA GLN A 857 1.48 -17.93 -8.65
C GLN A 857 2.13 -17.14 -7.50
N ASN A 858 1.34 -16.46 -6.67
CA ASN A 858 1.86 -15.70 -5.53
C ASN A 858 2.24 -16.61 -4.34
N THR A 859 3.53 -16.90 -4.14
CA THR A 859 4.07 -17.71 -3.02
C THR A 859 5.17 -16.98 -2.25
N ARG A 860 5.38 -17.36 -0.99
CA ARG A 860 6.57 -16.95 -0.21
C ARG A 860 7.75 -17.92 -0.29
N ALA A 861 7.56 -19.13 -0.81
CA ALA A 861 8.55 -20.21 -0.78
C ALA A 861 9.63 -20.12 -1.87
N GLY A 862 9.78 -18.96 -2.51
CA GLY A 862 10.66 -18.74 -3.65
C GLY A 862 9.92 -18.79 -4.98
N ARG A 863 10.55 -18.22 -6.00
CA ARG A 863 9.92 -17.83 -7.25
C ARG A 863 10.65 -18.43 -8.44
N PRO A 864 10.03 -19.36 -9.18
CA PRO A 864 10.58 -19.89 -10.43
C PRO A 864 10.50 -18.82 -11.53
N ILE A 865 11.57 -18.03 -11.68
CA ILE A 865 11.69 -17.07 -12.78
C ILE A 865 12.34 -17.79 -13.97
N ALA A 866 11.52 -18.13 -14.97
CA ALA A 866 11.96 -18.74 -16.21
C ALA A 866 12.36 -17.67 -17.25
N GLY A 867 12.92 -18.11 -18.39
CA GLY A 867 13.58 -17.27 -19.39
C GLY A 867 12.69 -16.22 -20.09
N ASN A 868 13.25 -15.62 -21.13
CA ASN A 868 12.58 -14.57 -21.90
C ASN A 868 11.59 -15.19 -22.90
N TYR A 869 10.30 -15.15 -22.58
CA TYR A 869 9.23 -15.67 -23.43
C TYR A 869 8.37 -14.54 -23.99
N PRO A 870 7.81 -14.70 -25.20
CA PRO A 870 6.82 -13.78 -25.71
C PRO A 870 5.64 -13.62 -24.75
N VAL A 871 5.14 -12.40 -24.62
CA VAL A 871 3.84 -12.13 -24.00
C VAL A 871 2.81 -11.81 -25.07
N GLU A 872 1.63 -12.41 -24.93
CA GLU A 872 0.46 -12.09 -25.74
C GLU A 872 -0.52 -11.28 -24.89
N ILE A 873 -1.06 -10.21 -25.48
CA ILE A 873 -2.10 -9.38 -24.87
C ILE A 873 -3.42 -9.66 -25.59
N TRP A 874 -4.42 -10.04 -24.83
CA TRP A 874 -5.74 -10.42 -25.33
C TRP A 874 -6.80 -9.51 -24.75
N GLU A 875 -7.71 -9.03 -25.59
CA GLU A 875 -8.95 -8.40 -25.15
C GLU A 875 -10.01 -9.48 -24.90
N ASN A 876 -10.66 -9.40 -23.75
CA ASN A 876 -11.88 -10.16 -23.49
C ASN A 876 -13.06 -9.45 -24.15
N LEU A 877 -13.96 -10.23 -24.74
CA LEU A 877 -15.15 -9.72 -25.43
C LEU A 877 -16.41 -10.19 -24.68
N PRO A 878 -17.44 -9.34 -24.57
CA PRO A 878 -18.69 -9.74 -23.93
C PRO A 878 -19.39 -10.85 -24.73
N PRO A 879 -20.39 -11.52 -24.14
CA PRO A 879 -21.37 -12.28 -24.90
C PRO A 879 -21.92 -11.46 -26.07
N GLU A 880 -22.12 -12.13 -27.19
CA GLU A 880 -22.67 -11.50 -28.39
C GLU A 880 -24.10 -10.98 -28.13
N PRO A 881 -24.53 -9.91 -28.82
CA PRO A 881 -25.89 -9.40 -28.67
C PRO A 881 -26.95 -10.51 -28.82
N GLY A 882 -27.88 -10.60 -27.86
CA GLY A 882 -28.91 -11.63 -27.82
C GLY A 882 -28.54 -12.92 -27.06
N VAL A 883 -27.27 -13.10 -26.69
CA VAL A 883 -26.84 -14.20 -25.80
C VAL A 883 -27.16 -13.84 -24.35
N THR A 884 -28.26 -14.39 -23.84
CA THR A 884 -28.83 -14.12 -22.49
C THR A 884 -28.81 -15.36 -21.59
N SER A 885 -28.19 -16.46 -22.05
CA SER A 885 -28.03 -17.70 -21.29
C SER A 885 -26.86 -18.50 -21.84
N TYR A 886 -26.32 -19.43 -21.05
CA TYR A 886 -25.28 -20.35 -21.52
C TYR A 886 -25.75 -21.21 -22.72
N ALA A 887 -27.01 -21.63 -22.74
CA ALA A 887 -27.57 -22.40 -23.85
C ALA A 887 -27.49 -21.68 -25.21
N GLN A 888 -27.47 -20.35 -25.20
CA GLN A 888 -27.33 -19.52 -26.40
C GLN A 888 -25.87 -19.20 -26.75
N GLY A 889 -24.91 -19.48 -25.86
CA GLY A 889 -23.51 -19.09 -26.04
C GLY A 889 -22.69 -20.01 -26.97
N GLY A 890 -23.24 -21.17 -27.36
CA GLY A 890 -22.65 -22.06 -28.36
C GLY A 890 -21.22 -22.49 -28.03
N ALA A 891 -20.32 -22.40 -29.01
CA ALA A 891 -18.92 -22.83 -28.89
C ALA A 891 -18.08 -22.00 -27.90
N PHE A 892 -18.63 -20.90 -27.37
CA PHE A 892 -17.94 -20.04 -26.39
C PHE A 892 -18.22 -20.45 -24.93
N VAL A 893 -19.09 -21.43 -24.69
CA VAL A 893 -19.42 -21.91 -23.35
C VAL A 893 -18.61 -23.14 -22.99
N THR A 894 -18.11 -23.15 -21.76
CA THR A 894 -17.48 -24.33 -21.16
C THR A 894 -17.93 -24.49 -19.71
N SER A 895 -17.59 -25.61 -19.08
CA SER A 895 -17.98 -25.96 -17.70
C SER A 895 -16.78 -26.39 -16.88
N ASP A 896 -16.79 -26.04 -15.59
CA ASP A 896 -15.84 -26.55 -14.61
C ASP A 896 -16.50 -26.72 -13.22
N LYS A 897 -15.69 -26.94 -12.18
CA LYS A 897 -16.19 -27.13 -10.80
C LYS A 897 -16.97 -25.94 -10.22
N TYR A 898 -16.84 -24.75 -10.81
CA TYR A 898 -17.57 -23.56 -10.42
C TYR A 898 -18.81 -23.31 -11.29
N GLY A 899 -19.15 -24.21 -12.21
CA GLY A 899 -20.31 -24.12 -13.11
C GLY A 899 -19.92 -23.75 -14.54
N GLU A 900 -20.90 -23.30 -15.33
CA GLU A 900 -20.69 -22.82 -16.69
C GLU A 900 -20.00 -21.44 -16.70
N LEU A 901 -19.34 -21.11 -17.82
CA LEU A 901 -18.87 -19.75 -18.13
C LEU A 901 -18.77 -19.54 -19.64
N TYR A 902 -18.84 -18.28 -20.07
CA TYR A 902 -18.67 -17.84 -21.45
C TYR A 902 -17.26 -17.26 -21.65
N ILE A 903 -16.59 -17.60 -22.75
CA ILE A 903 -15.24 -17.11 -23.06
C ILE A 903 -15.15 -16.75 -24.53
N ARG A 904 -14.91 -15.47 -24.80
CA ARG A 904 -14.68 -14.93 -26.13
C ARG A 904 -13.56 -13.91 -26.07
N ARG A 905 -12.49 -14.10 -26.83
CA ARG A 905 -11.29 -13.25 -26.78
C ARG A 905 -10.76 -12.96 -28.17
N ARG A 906 -10.12 -11.81 -28.33
CA ARG A 906 -9.30 -11.50 -29.53
C ARG A 906 -7.90 -11.08 -29.12
N MET A 907 -6.90 -11.50 -29.87
CA MET A 907 -5.51 -11.11 -29.62
C MET A 907 -5.31 -9.67 -30.13
N LEU A 908 -4.80 -8.79 -29.26
CA LEU A 908 -4.35 -7.45 -29.65
C LEU A 908 -2.96 -7.52 -30.29
N GLY A 909 -2.07 -8.32 -29.70
CA GLY A 909 -0.82 -8.72 -30.31
C GLY A 909 0.13 -9.40 -29.33
N ALA A 910 1.36 -9.63 -29.77
CA ALA A 910 2.42 -10.25 -28.98
C ALA A 910 3.73 -9.48 -29.13
N SER A 911 4.58 -9.56 -28.11
CA SER A 911 5.93 -9.00 -28.13
C SER A 911 6.91 -9.87 -27.36
N ASP A 912 8.14 -9.91 -27.85
CA ASP A 912 9.29 -10.41 -27.10
C ASP A 912 9.68 -9.41 -26.01
N LEU A 913 10.36 -9.89 -24.96
CA LEU A 913 10.92 -9.02 -23.93
C LEU A 913 12.36 -8.66 -24.28
N GLU A 914 12.86 -7.61 -23.64
CA GLU A 914 14.28 -7.28 -23.61
C GLU A 914 15.07 -8.31 -22.79
N GLU A 915 16.40 -8.30 -22.92
CA GLU A 915 17.28 -9.24 -22.20
C GLU A 915 17.15 -9.16 -20.66
N ASP A 916 16.74 -8.00 -20.12
CA ASP A 916 16.48 -7.81 -18.69
C ASP A 916 15.04 -8.19 -18.29
N GLY A 917 14.25 -8.74 -19.21
CA GLY A 917 12.85 -9.12 -19.00
C GLY A 917 11.87 -7.95 -19.08
N SER A 918 12.32 -6.75 -19.43
CA SER A 918 11.46 -5.57 -19.56
C SER A 918 10.74 -5.52 -20.92
N LEU A 919 9.61 -4.83 -20.98
CA LEU A 919 8.82 -4.66 -22.19
C LEU A 919 8.08 -3.31 -22.16
N LYS A 920 8.00 -2.63 -23.31
CA LYS A 920 7.21 -1.42 -23.48
C LYS A 920 6.23 -1.57 -24.64
N VAL A 921 4.94 -1.45 -24.36
CA VAL A 921 3.85 -1.65 -25.33
C VAL A 921 2.86 -0.49 -25.28
N GLN A 922 2.19 -0.26 -26.41
CA GLN A 922 1.06 0.63 -26.51
C GLN A 922 -0.17 -0.16 -26.95
N ILE A 923 -1.30 0.03 -26.27
CA ILE A 923 -2.58 -0.64 -26.55
C ILE A 923 -3.70 0.40 -26.62
N PRO A 924 -4.89 0.05 -27.15
CA PRO A 924 -6.07 0.89 -27.00
C PRO A 924 -6.39 1.07 -25.51
N GLY A 925 -6.68 2.29 -25.08
CA GLY A 925 -7.01 2.54 -23.68
C GLY A 925 -8.41 2.07 -23.32
N GLY A 926 -8.58 1.56 -22.10
CA GLY A 926 -9.87 1.17 -21.54
C GLY A 926 -10.38 -0.20 -22.02
N VAL A 927 -9.59 -1.01 -22.71
CA VAL A 927 -10.01 -2.37 -23.07
C VAL A 927 -9.75 -3.37 -21.93
N PRO A 928 -10.65 -4.35 -21.70
CA PRO A 928 -10.47 -5.39 -20.68
C PRO A 928 -9.47 -6.44 -21.16
N VAL A 929 -8.25 -6.44 -20.62
CA VAL A 929 -7.17 -7.30 -21.10
C VAL A 929 -6.81 -8.46 -20.17
N THR A 930 -6.33 -9.53 -20.77
CA THR A 930 -5.66 -10.66 -20.09
C THR A 930 -4.32 -10.93 -20.76
N LEU A 931 -3.32 -11.25 -19.96
CA LEU A 931 -1.99 -11.63 -20.46
C LEU A 931 -1.91 -13.16 -20.63
N ALA A 932 -1.21 -13.60 -21.67
CA ALA A 932 -0.75 -14.98 -21.80
C ALA A 932 0.75 -15.03 -22.05
N THR A 933 1.46 -15.86 -21.30
CA THR A 933 2.92 -16.02 -21.46
C THR A 933 3.36 -17.39 -20.97
N HIS A 934 4.59 -17.78 -21.26
CA HIS A 934 5.17 -18.98 -20.68
C HIS A 934 5.71 -18.65 -19.28
N ALA A 935 5.14 -19.30 -18.27
CA ALA A 935 5.61 -19.20 -16.90
C ALA A 935 5.90 -20.61 -16.39
N LYS A 936 7.02 -20.78 -15.69
CA LYS A 936 7.25 -22.00 -14.91
C LYS A 936 6.54 -21.82 -13.59
N LEU A 937 5.42 -22.48 -13.40
CA LEU A 937 4.79 -22.58 -12.10
C LEU A 937 5.53 -23.63 -11.28
N ALA A 938 5.62 -23.45 -9.98
CA ALA A 938 6.30 -24.41 -9.13
C ALA A 938 5.56 -25.77 -9.14
N GLY A 939 6.34 -26.85 -9.09
CA GLY A 939 5.85 -28.21 -9.35
C GLY A 939 5.91 -28.61 -10.83
N GLN A 940 6.01 -27.66 -11.77
CA GLN A 940 6.28 -27.98 -13.17
C GLN A 940 7.78 -28.25 -13.40
N SER A 941 8.09 -29.21 -14.27
CA SER A 941 9.47 -29.47 -14.71
C SER A 941 10.01 -28.32 -15.58
N GLU A 942 9.16 -27.75 -16.43
CA GLU A 942 9.48 -26.74 -17.44
C GLU A 942 8.39 -25.66 -17.53
N ALA A 943 8.71 -24.53 -18.17
CA ALA A 943 7.75 -23.45 -18.35
C ALA A 943 6.74 -23.79 -19.46
N SER A 944 5.45 -23.60 -19.17
CA SER A 944 4.35 -23.76 -20.13
C SER A 944 3.56 -22.48 -20.29
N LYS A 945 2.80 -22.37 -21.38
CA LYS A 945 1.91 -21.24 -21.62
C LYS A 945 0.78 -21.22 -20.59
N HIS A 946 0.51 -20.05 -20.03
CA HIS A 946 -0.59 -19.83 -19.10
C HIS A 946 -1.33 -18.54 -19.44
N PHE A 947 -2.66 -18.58 -19.32
CA PHE A 947 -3.50 -17.39 -19.31
C PHE A 947 -3.68 -16.85 -17.90
N GLN A 948 -3.58 -15.53 -17.77
CA GLN A 948 -3.91 -14.84 -16.54
C GLN A 948 -5.37 -15.09 -16.19
N ARG A 949 -5.65 -15.44 -14.93
CA ARG A 949 -7.00 -15.77 -14.44
C ARG A 949 -7.82 -14.54 -14.00
N GLU A 950 -7.37 -13.36 -14.40
CA GLU A 950 -8.00 -12.10 -14.07
C GLU A 950 -7.87 -11.12 -15.21
N GLU A 951 -8.93 -10.35 -15.45
CA GLU A 951 -8.86 -9.20 -16.33
C GLU A 951 -8.14 -8.05 -15.60
N MET A 952 -7.41 -7.26 -16.38
CA MET A 952 -6.86 -5.97 -15.98
C MET A 952 -7.30 -4.91 -16.99
N GLN A 953 -7.14 -3.66 -16.62
CA GLN A 953 -7.39 -2.53 -17.50
C GLN A 953 -6.23 -1.54 -17.40
N PHE A 954 -6.08 -0.74 -18.44
CA PHE A 954 -5.25 0.46 -18.44
C PHE A 954 -6.13 1.60 -18.93
N TYR A 955 -6.15 2.71 -18.20
CA TYR A 955 -7.08 3.81 -18.47
C TYR A 955 -6.72 4.53 -19.78
N PRO A 956 -7.68 5.05 -20.55
CA PRO A 956 -7.35 5.88 -21.72
C PRO A 956 -6.56 7.12 -21.31
N GLY A 957 -5.37 7.30 -21.90
CA GLY A 957 -4.38 8.30 -21.51
C GLY A 957 -3.34 7.83 -20.49
N GLU A 958 -3.45 6.60 -19.98
CA GLU A 958 -2.59 6.08 -18.93
C GLU A 958 -1.19 5.69 -19.44
N TRP A 959 -0.17 6.23 -18.78
CA TRP A 959 1.23 5.88 -18.96
C TRP A 959 1.75 5.30 -17.65
N VAL A 960 1.93 3.99 -17.63
CA VAL A 960 2.13 3.26 -16.38
C VAL A 960 3.37 2.37 -16.42
N ARG A 961 3.99 2.23 -15.24
CA ARG A 961 5.02 1.23 -14.97
C ARG A 961 4.42 0.11 -14.14
N GLN A 962 4.51 -1.09 -14.68
CA GLN A 962 4.06 -2.33 -14.05
C GLN A 962 5.25 -3.19 -13.69
N SER A 963 5.16 -3.98 -12.61
CA SER A 963 6.28 -4.75 -12.07
C SER A 963 7.37 -3.89 -11.42
N PHE A 964 8.45 -4.54 -11.03
CA PHE A 964 9.65 -3.99 -10.40
C PHE A 964 10.82 -4.88 -10.81
N ARG A 965 12.05 -4.35 -10.77
CA ARG A 965 13.23 -5.16 -11.06
C ARG A 965 13.42 -6.25 -10.01
N ARG A 966 13.72 -7.47 -10.45
CA ARG A 966 13.91 -8.64 -9.56
C ARG A 966 14.94 -8.43 -8.44
N ASP A 967 16.00 -7.66 -8.67
CA ASP A 967 17.05 -7.39 -7.68
C ASP A 967 16.60 -6.42 -6.57
N LEU A 968 15.50 -5.72 -6.79
CA LEU A 968 14.89 -4.77 -5.83
C LEU A 968 13.68 -5.37 -5.12
N PHE A 969 13.16 -6.50 -5.60
CA PHE A 969 11.93 -7.12 -5.08
C PHE A 969 11.97 -7.42 -3.59
N ASN A 970 13.05 -8.07 -3.13
CA ASN A 970 13.16 -8.55 -1.76
C ASN A 970 12.98 -7.41 -0.73
N GLY A 971 13.59 -6.25 -0.99
CA GLY A 971 13.56 -5.12 -0.07
C GLY A 971 12.28 -4.30 -0.09
N MET A 972 11.42 -4.51 -1.09
CA MET A 972 10.19 -3.74 -1.26
C MET A 972 8.95 -4.60 -1.05
N CYS A 973 8.81 -5.65 -1.85
CA CYS A 973 7.63 -6.50 -1.83
C CYS A 973 7.84 -7.75 -0.98
N GLY A 974 9.09 -8.16 -0.75
CA GLY A 974 9.41 -9.40 -0.04
C GLY A 974 8.84 -9.47 1.38
N GLY A 975 8.69 -8.34 2.05
CA GLY A 975 8.04 -8.27 3.36
C GLY A 975 6.63 -8.87 3.38
N CYS A 976 5.87 -8.73 2.30
CA CYS A 976 4.52 -9.28 2.15
C CYS A 976 4.50 -10.53 1.28
N HIS A 977 5.34 -10.60 0.24
CA HIS A 977 5.29 -11.63 -0.79
C HIS A 977 6.39 -12.69 -0.69
N GLY A 978 7.27 -12.63 0.32
CA GLY A 978 8.47 -13.49 0.42
C GLY A 978 9.56 -13.07 -0.55
N SER A 979 10.80 -13.51 -0.32
CA SER A 979 11.92 -13.22 -1.22
C SER A 979 11.83 -13.99 -2.55
N VAL A 980 12.65 -13.61 -3.53
CA VAL A 980 12.78 -14.34 -4.80
C VAL A 980 13.27 -15.77 -4.56
N SER A 981 14.22 -15.97 -3.63
CA SER A 981 14.79 -17.28 -3.31
C SER A 981 13.91 -18.12 -2.38
N GLY A 982 13.03 -17.48 -1.60
CA GLY A 982 12.24 -18.10 -0.54
C GLY A 982 12.90 -18.05 0.85
N TYR A 983 14.09 -17.46 0.97
CA TYR A 983 14.76 -17.26 2.26
C TYR A 983 14.32 -15.95 2.92
N GLU A 984 13.87 -16.00 4.17
CA GLU A 984 13.29 -14.83 4.84
C GLU A 984 14.34 -13.77 5.23
N ASN A 985 15.56 -14.20 5.60
CA ASN A 985 16.69 -13.30 5.92
C ASN A 985 17.17 -12.44 4.73
N GLU A 986 16.78 -12.76 3.50
CA GLU A 986 17.05 -11.93 2.32
C GLU A 986 16.08 -10.74 2.18
N ILE A 987 15.01 -10.69 2.97
CA ILE A 987 14.06 -9.57 2.99
C ILE A 987 14.69 -8.42 3.80
N ALA A 988 15.43 -7.58 3.10
CA ALA A 988 16.17 -6.47 3.67
C ALA A 988 15.90 -5.19 2.90
N VAL A 989 15.77 -4.06 3.60
CA VAL A 989 15.52 -2.77 2.94
C VAL A 989 16.66 -2.47 1.97
N ASN A 990 16.31 -2.17 0.72
CA ASN A 990 17.27 -1.66 -0.24
C ASN A 990 17.27 -0.13 -0.16
N PRO A 991 18.36 0.51 0.29
CA PRO A 991 18.42 1.96 0.43
C PRO A 991 18.18 2.73 -0.88
N ASP A 992 18.50 2.15 -2.04
CA ASP A 992 18.66 2.87 -3.31
C ASP A 992 17.60 2.49 -4.36
N ILE A 993 16.37 2.28 -3.89
CA ILE A 993 15.34 1.63 -4.69
C ILE A 993 14.64 2.57 -5.67
N LEU A 994 14.38 3.83 -5.29
CA LEU A 994 13.55 4.75 -6.08
C LEU A 994 14.24 5.25 -7.36
N THR A 995 15.56 5.43 -7.31
CA THR A 995 16.42 5.89 -8.41
C THR A 995 16.67 4.81 -9.46
N GLN A 996 16.70 3.54 -9.04
CA GLN A 996 17.03 2.38 -9.87
C GLN A 996 15.81 1.58 -10.35
N ALA A 997 14.67 1.71 -9.67
CA ALA A 997 13.47 0.88 -9.92
C ALA A 997 13.01 0.85 -11.38
N SER A 998 13.20 1.96 -12.10
CA SER A 998 12.77 2.09 -13.50
C SER A 998 13.94 2.14 -14.50
N GLN A 999 15.15 1.73 -14.11
CA GLN A 999 16.28 1.60 -15.04
C GLN A 999 16.24 0.24 -15.72
N VAL A 1000 15.56 0.18 -16.87
CA VAL A 1000 15.38 -1.04 -17.68
C VAL A 1000 15.56 -0.72 -19.16
N LYS A 1001 15.98 -1.72 -19.94
CA LYS A 1001 16.28 -1.59 -21.38
C LYS A 1001 15.09 -1.09 -22.18
N ALA A 1002 13.87 -1.52 -21.84
CA ALA A 1002 12.68 -1.12 -22.58
C ALA A 1002 12.32 0.37 -22.40
N ARG A 1003 12.79 1.04 -21.34
CA ARG A 1003 12.42 2.44 -21.03
C ARG A 1003 12.82 3.41 -22.13
N GLU A 1004 14.01 3.22 -22.71
CA GLU A 1004 14.61 4.08 -23.74
C GLU A 1004 14.18 3.70 -25.16
N LYS A 1005 13.42 2.62 -25.31
CA LYS A 1005 12.90 2.16 -26.60
C LYS A 1005 11.52 2.75 -26.87
N SER A 1006 11.18 2.83 -28.16
CA SER A 1006 9.80 3.09 -28.58
C SER A 1006 8.89 1.95 -28.14
N ALA A 1007 7.68 2.27 -27.70
CA ALA A 1007 6.69 1.26 -27.38
C ALA A 1007 6.36 0.43 -28.63
N LYS A 1008 6.19 -0.89 -28.42
CA LYS A 1008 5.62 -1.76 -29.45
C LYS A 1008 4.13 -1.43 -29.59
N ASP A 1009 3.75 -0.90 -30.76
CA ASP A 1009 2.35 -0.60 -31.08
C ASP A 1009 1.54 -1.89 -31.29
N LEU A 1010 0.57 -2.11 -30.42
CA LEU A 1010 -0.41 -3.20 -30.45
C LEU A 1010 -1.85 -2.66 -30.58
N THR A 1011 -2.01 -1.42 -31.06
CA THR A 1011 -3.31 -0.73 -31.13
C THR A 1011 -4.18 -1.19 -32.31
N GLY A 1012 -3.57 -1.68 -33.40
CA GLY A 1012 -4.25 -2.14 -34.62
C GLY A 1012 -4.95 -3.50 -34.53
N GLY A 1013 -5.28 -3.98 -33.32
CA GLY A 1013 -5.74 -5.35 -33.05
C GLY A 1013 -6.87 -5.84 -33.99
N GLY A 1014 -6.65 -7.01 -34.61
CA GLY A 1014 -7.54 -7.64 -35.60
C GLY A 1014 -7.39 -9.17 -35.67
N GLY A 1015 -6.91 -9.80 -34.59
CA GLY A 1015 -6.79 -11.25 -34.51
C GLY A 1015 -8.16 -11.95 -34.48
N ASP A 1016 -8.20 -13.19 -34.95
CA ASP A 1016 -9.42 -14.01 -34.92
C ASP A 1016 -10.00 -14.11 -33.51
N VAL A 1017 -11.33 -14.04 -33.43
CA VAL A 1017 -12.07 -14.28 -32.19
C VAL A 1017 -12.00 -15.77 -31.86
N LYS A 1018 -11.63 -16.08 -30.61
CA LYS A 1018 -11.47 -17.46 -30.13
C LYS A 1018 -12.33 -17.74 -28.90
N GLY A 1019 -12.78 -18.99 -28.78
CA GLY A 1019 -13.49 -19.54 -27.63
C GLY A 1019 -12.60 -20.40 -26.70
N PRO A 1020 -13.20 -21.15 -25.76
CA PRO A 1020 -12.48 -22.09 -24.89
C PRO A 1020 -11.93 -23.31 -25.65
N PRO A 1021 -10.84 -23.98 -25.18
CA PRO A 1021 -9.70 -23.51 -24.38
C PRO A 1021 -8.39 -23.44 -25.20
N PHE A 1022 -7.41 -22.68 -24.68
CA PHE A 1022 -5.97 -22.92 -24.90
C PHE A 1022 -5.30 -23.03 -23.53
N ASP A 1023 -5.47 -24.19 -22.88
CA ASP A 1023 -4.42 -24.77 -22.04
C ASP A 1023 -4.03 -26.10 -22.70
#